data_AF-A0A2V3HS69-F1
#
_entry.id   AF-A0A2V3HS69-F1
#
_cell.length_a   1.000
_cell.length_b   1.000
_cell.length_c   1.000
_cell.angle_alpha   90.00
_cell.angle_beta   90.00
_cell.angle_gamma   90.00
#
_symmetry.space_group_name_H-M   'P 1'
#
loop_
_entity.id
_entity.type
_entity.pdbx_description
1 polymer ?
#
loop_
_entity_poly.entity_id
_entity_poly.type
_entity_poly.pdbx_seq_one_letter_code
_entity_poly.pdbx_strand_id
1 'polypeptide(L)'
;GHIPTRDLSLLIERLASSEVSRGAAGVEDGLLVHSAGDLPLDSEAFAALVQTHLEALVALGSQMDMSRPLSTSIALPDGSLLIAPAGDSAIAVWTDSEADHTAMLANAAALLRTPTAVEDLVEEGDPLPEGVIVKEGKGGVDQLISHLRNAADEHTTGYLESTPVEGEAIAITLISGVPVGIRATGVNSVGVAVMSATNAGNTLRLHRLDRVMQLVLRASTVADWSLSEFADQIASCRTRSENRLELLKGRLDALFGFELGMEGMLSQRSDWKLVEDADAVEALPGTTRAQLLGPALGELRMQIERLEGDVTRIEQEKARADSRTKTAHVERDELKTDIAATRELLEEGRDVRTELSNRLDESQLRIREEQANSEEQGARAERLARRVAELEHQVTQRAEELASAIGEMDSRQQLLEALEGLLTEEARAKSELEAAEARLVEVRRNLDDDERMQRVLNEQVSAQRERHRKAEAQVNELERQREARRADLDQTESEMHTCRRLLEEERMRTAEMDRKHTLMQTELRELMSERRQLMRELGDLDSRRGNAEAELGALIEQAQDLQDAHELALVDIAEADKIRARLASEPLAQALLGDESGLAQLEPVLDRMTAAHSRGYSVAMLDRAVERGLQVIQYTVDEVAQTPRYLLSTEVMDLLQRQAPETAETVRGLTRWSVQNRLENRLAETVAHVVLDLENLLDEYEESVTMLMQLREVLRQMLDLGLPTEEIAPLEAVSHMPEALPQISREVRRLLRQTLDAIYLEADQRDRGEAASLDDTVEVLEQLMQRLDTSGLTGETPVGSLWTFQSSGMLPFEKHVLTALERPEINKAAIAQMNPGDADDEESVEATPTQVDASDTSQTWEPIAEPADRDGIDLTSRVTAGLAPAEVLGDPGELDDISRLELELANLDAAAAERSDTIDGVPPPADPAARDSLTSLEDELSDLDI
;
A
#
# COMPACT_ATOMS: atom_id res chain seq x y z
N GLY A 1 2.56 34.64 14.19
CA GLY A 1 1.20 35.21 14.25
C GLY A 1 0.82 35.20 15.70
N HIS A 2 0.65 36.38 16.30
CA HIS A 2 0.42 36.53 17.74
C HIS A 2 -0.93 35.90 18.13
N ILE A 3 -0.92 35.03 19.15
CA ILE A 3 -2.13 34.48 19.77
C ILE A 3 -2.50 35.40 20.93
N PRO A 4 -3.74 35.93 20.99
CA PRO A 4 -4.18 36.74 22.12
C PRO A 4 -4.03 35.96 23.43
N THR A 5 -3.52 36.59 24.48
CA THR A 5 -3.30 35.97 25.80
C THR A 5 -4.53 35.26 26.36
N ARG A 6 -5.73 35.79 26.08
CA ARG A 6 -7.01 35.17 26.46
C ARG A 6 -7.27 33.85 25.73
N ASP A 7 -6.99 33.80 24.43
CA ASP A 7 -7.21 32.59 23.62
C ASP A 7 -6.16 31.52 23.97
N LEU A 8 -4.94 31.95 24.30
CA LEU A 8 -3.88 31.08 24.83
C LEU A 8 -4.31 30.44 26.15
N SER A 9 -4.88 31.22 27.09
CA SER A 9 -5.36 30.69 28.38
C SER A 9 -6.46 29.63 28.24
N LEU A 10 -7.44 29.88 27.36
CA LEU A 10 -8.53 28.93 27.09
C LEU A 10 -8.02 27.64 26.43
N LEU A 11 -7.06 27.78 25.51
CA LEU A 11 -6.42 26.64 24.88
C LEU A 11 -5.68 25.76 25.90
N ILE A 12 -5.01 26.38 26.88
CA ILE A 12 -4.29 25.66 27.94
C ILE A 12 -5.25 24.92 28.87
N GLU A 13 -6.36 25.55 29.27
CA GLU A 13 -7.39 24.88 30.07
C GLU A 13 -7.98 23.68 29.32
N ARG A 14 -8.22 23.82 28.01
CA ARG A 14 -8.74 22.73 27.16
C ARG A 14 -7.73 21.60 26.98
N LEU A 15 -6.46 21.94 26.76
CA LEU A 15 -5.40 20.93 26.67
C LEU A 15 -5.21 20.21 27.99
N ALA A 16 -5.21 20.93 29.12
CA ALA A 16 -5.14 20.33 30.45
C ALA A 16 -6.36 19.47 30.80
N SER A 17 -7.53 19.74 30.21
CA SER A 17 -8.74 18.93 30.38
C SER A 17 -8.77 17.66 29.52
N SER A 18 -7.79 17.46 28.63
CA SER A 18 -7.68 16.25 27.80
C SER A 18 -7.23 15.07 28.66
N GLU A 19 -7.85 13.90 28.48
CA GLU A 19 -7.55 12.68 29.26
C GLU A 19 -6.08 12.23 29.19
N VAL A 20 -5.36 12.66 28.15
CA VAL A 20 -3.96 12.28 27.86
C VAL A 20 -2.95 13.31 28.40
N SER A 21 -3.44 14.50 28.80
CA SER A 21 -2.63 15.60 29.34
C SER A 21 -2.71 15.61 30.85
N ARG A 22 -1.54 15.61 31.51
CA ARG A 22 -1.46 15.84 32.97
C ARG A 22 -1.51 17.33 33.29
N GLY A 23 -0.91 18.18 32.45
CA GLY A 23 -0.93 19.63 32.62
C GLY A 23 -0.40 20.38 31.40
N ALA A 24 -0.72 21.66 31.30
CA ALA A 24 -0.30 22.53 30.20
C ALA A 24 0.05 23.93 30.69
N ALA A 25 0.95 24.62 29.98
CA ALA A 25 1.37 25.98 30.24
C ALA A 25 1.54 26.77 28.94
N GLY A 26 1.22 28.06 29.00
CA GLY A 26 1.45 29.04 27.95
C GLY A 26 2.51 30.01 28.36
N VAL A 27 3.47 30.21 27.47
CA VAL A 27 4.61 31.10 27.69
C VAL A 27 4.63 32.14 26.59
N GLU A 28 4.86 33.39 26.95
CA GLU A 28 5.08 34.49 26.01
C GLU A 28 6.30 35.27 26.47
N ASP A 29 7.35 35.34 25.63
CA ASP A 29 8.63 35.99 25.95
C ASP A 29 9.22 35.62 27.33
N GLY A 30 9.14 34.34 27.71
CA GLY A 30 9.65 33.82 28.98
C GLY A 30 8.79 34.12 30.21
N LEU A 31 7.61 34.73 30.04
CA LEU A 31 6.62 34.94 31.09
C LEU A 31 5.52 33.89 30.98
N LEU A 32 5.14 33.33 32.14
CA LEU A 32 3.98 32.45 32.23
C LEU A 32 2.70 33.28 32.03
N VAL A 33 1.96 32.96 30.97
CA VAL A 33 0.65 33.58 30.69
C VAL A 33 -0.46 32.86 31.45
N HIS A 34 -0.45 31.52 31.41
CA HIS A 34 -1.43 30.68 32.09
C HIS A 34 -0.89 29.25 32.26
N SER A 35 -1.33 28.55 33.30
CA SER A 35 -1.02 27.14 33.55
C SER A 35 -2.23 26.42 34.11
N ALA A 36 -2.51 25.21 33.63
CA ALA A 36 -3.61 24.37 34.12
C ALA A 36 -3.16 22.90 34.22
N GLY A 37 -3.73 22.16 35.17
CA GLY A 37 -3.35 20.76 35.45
C GLY A 37 -2.08 20.61 36.31
N ASP A 38 -1.55 19.40 36.36
CA ASP A 38 -0.38 19.02 37.14
C ASP A 38 0.89 19.08 36.27
N LEU A 39 1.78 20.02 36.59
CA LEU A 39 3.04 20.24 35.89
C LEU A 39 4.19 19.62 36.69
N PRO A 40 5.27 19.14 36.04
CA PRO A 40 6.38 18.47 36.72
C PRO A 40 7.22 19.40 37.62
N LEU A 41 7.05 20.72 37.49
CA LEU A 41 7.80 21.77 38.19
C LEU A 41 6.85 22.92 38.53
N ASP A 42 7.29 23.81 39.43
CA ASP A 42 6.61 25.08 39.68
C ASP A 42 6.41 25.86 38.37
N SER A 43 5.22 26.42 38.17
CA SER A 43 4.78 26.96 36.87
C SER A 43 5.68 28.07 36.32
N GLU A 44 6.24 28.92 37.18
CA GLU A 44 7.22 29.96 36.78
C GLU A 44 8.59 29.35 36.38
N ALA A 45 9.06 28.34 37.12
CA ALA A 45 10.30 27.64 36.82
C ALA A 45 10.17 26.81 35.53
N PHE A 46 9.00 26.22 35.31
CA PHE A 46 8.65 25.49 34.10
C PHE A 46 8.62 26.41 32.87
N ALA A 47 8.01 27.59 32.98
CA ALA A 47 7.99 28.58 31.90
C ALA A 47 9.41 29.05 31.51
N ALA A 48 10.27 29.29 32.51
CA ALA A 48 11.67 29.66 32.26
C ALA A 48 12.46 28.56 31.52
N LEU A 49 12.25 27.28 31.90
CA LEU A 49 12.85 26.14 31.22
C LEU A 49 12.38 26.04 29.76
N VAL A 50 11.07 26.12 29.54
CA VAL A 50 10.47 26.09 28.20
C VAL A 50 11.04 27.21 27.32
N GLN A 51 11.22 28.42 27.86
CA GLN A 51 11.82 29.54 27.13
C GLN A 51 13.27 29.27 26.74
N THR A 52 14.11 28.79 27.66
CA THR A 52 15.51 28.45 27.33
C THR A 52 15.62 27.38 26.25
N HIS A 53 14.69 26.42 26.25
CA HIS A 53 14.62 25.37 25.23
C HIS A 53 14.17 25.92 23.88
N LEU A 54 13.17 26.80 23.84
CA LEU A 54 12.73 27.47 22.62
C LEU A 54 13.83 28.32 21.98
N GLU A 55 14.60 29.06 22.77
CA GLU A 55 15.75 29.84 22.29
C GLU A 55 16.81 28.94 21.63
N ALA A 56 17.08 27.77 22.24
CA ALA A 56 17.98 26.78 21.66
C ALA A 56 17.46 26.21 20.34
N LEU A 57 16.14 25.96 20.23
CA LEU A 57 15.51 25.48 18.99
C LEU A 57 15.48 26.51 17.88
N VAL A 58 15.28 27.79 18.21
CA VAL A 58 15.35 28.90 17.24
C VAL A 58 16.78 29.03 16.72
N ALA A 59 17.79 28.95 17.58
CA ALA A 59 19.20 28.97 17.17
C ALA A 59 19.54 27.79 16.24
N LEU A 60 19.09 26.58 16.59
CA LEU A 60 19.28 25.38 15.78
C LEU A 60 18.54 25.45 14.43
N GLY A 61 17.30 25.94 14.42
CA GLY A 61 16.54 26.17 13.18
C GLY A 61 17.21 27.18 12.25
N SER A 62 17.82 28.24 12.81
CA SER A 62 18.57 29.24 12.05
C SER A 62 19.84 28.67 11.40
N GLN A 63 20.51 27.72 12.06
CA GLN A 63 21.69 27.04 11.50
C GLN A 63 21.33 26.05 10.39
N MET A 64 20.11 25.49 10.42
CA MET A 64 19.60 24.58 9.39
C MET A 64 18.78 25.27 8.29
N ASP A 65 18.77 26.61 8.25
CA ASP A 65 18.03 27.43 7.26
C ASP A 65 16.52 27.11 7.20
N MET A 66 15.95 26.71 8.35
CA MET A 66 14.54 26.36 8.47
C MET A 66 13.68 27.61 8.72
N SER A 67 12.77 27.90 7.77
CA SER A 67 11.86 29.05 7.87
C SER A 67 10.66 28.83 8.81
N ARG A 68 10.41 27.60 9.25
CA ARG A 68 9.26 27.26 10.13
C ARG A 68 9.74 26.96 11.55
N PRO A 69 9.03 27.44 12.59
CA PRO A 69 9.43 27.20 13.96
C PRO A 69 9.20 25.72 14.32
N LEU A 70 10.18 25.12 15.01
CA LEU A 70 10.22 23.68 15.30
C LEU A 70 9.44 23.37 16.57
N SER A 71 8.54 22.38 16.53
CA SER A 71 7.98 21.77 17.73
C SER A 71 8.85 20.60 18.18
N THR A 72 8.97 20.40 19.49
CA THR A 72 9.73 19.28 20.06
C THR A 72 8.94 18.48 21.07
N SER A 73 9.15 17.18 21.05
CA SER A 73 8.70 16.26 22.07
C SER A 73 9.91 15.69 22.82
N ILE A 74 9.83 15.65 24.14
CA ILE A 74 10.87 15.12 25.03
C ILE A 74 10.23 14.00 25.86
N ALA A 75 10.68 12.76 25.63
CA ALA A 75 10.27 11.63 26.46
C ALA A 75 11.10 11.61 27.77
N LEU A 76 10.41 11.56 28.91
CA LEU A 76 10.97 11.48 30.25
C LEU A 76 10.45 10.18 30.93
N PRO A 77 11.07 9.71 32.03
CA PRO A 77 10.68 8.46 32.68
C PRO A 77 9.21 8.44 33.16
N ASP A 78 8.69 9.60 33.60
CA ASP A 78 7.37 9.72 34.22
C ASP A 78 6.28 10.24 33.26
N GLY A 79 6.63 10.56 32.01
CA GLY A 79 5.73 11.15 31.02
C GLY A 79 6.47 11.80 29.86
N SER A 80 5.76 12.50 28.98
CA SER A 80 6.36 13.17 27.83
C SER A 80 5.97 14.65 27.76
N LEU A 81 6.95 15.49 27.43
CA LEU A 81 6.82 16.95 27.36
C LEU A 81 6.81 17.41 25.91
N LEU A 82 5.70 18.00 25.49
CA LEU A 82 5.53 18.63 24.19
C LEU A 82 5.71 20.14 24.30
N ILE A 83 6.59 20.73 23.49
CA ILE A 83 6.78 22.18 23.38
C ILE A 83 6.57 22.59 21.93
N ALA A 84 5.63 23.50 21.69
CA ALA A 84 5.29 23.97 20.36
C ALA A 84 5.24 25.51 20.30
N PRO A 85 6.03 26.13 19.41
CA PRO A 85 5.98 27.57 19.18
C PRO A 85 4.73 27.96 18.38
N ALA A 86 4.11 29.08 18.75
CA ALA A 86 2.85 29.56 18.23
C ALA A 86 2.88 31.08 17.99
N GLY A 87 3.80 31.51 17.10
CA GLY A 87 4.04 32.93 16.85
C GLY A 87 5.00 33.51 17.90
N ASP A 88 4.54 34.50 18.65
CA ASP A 88 5.31 35.17 19.72
C ASP A 88 5.09 34.47 21.08
N SER A 89 4.13 33.54 21.16
CA SER A 89 3.88 32.69 22.30
C SER A 89 4.23 31.23 22.01
N ALA A 90 4.29 30.41 23.04
CA ALA A 90 4.53 28.98 22.97
C ALA A 90 3.66 28.22 23.95
N ILE A 91 3.35 26.97 23.58
CA ILE A 91 2.54 26.06 24.38
C ILE A 91 3.44 24.90 24.82
N ALA A 92 3.41 24.58 26.11
CA ALA A 92 4.07 23.43 26.69
C ALA A 92 3.02 22.51 27.33
N VAL A 93 3.02 21.22 26.98
CA VAL A 93 2.05 20.25 27.48
C VAL A 93 2.78 19.05 28.06
N TRP A 94 2.48 18.74 29.31
CA TRP A 94 2.92 17.55 30.02
C TRP A 94 1.88 16.45 29.84
N THR A 95 2.30 15.33 29.26
CA THR A 95 1.42 14.25 28.82
C THR A 95 1.92 12.90 29.31
N ASP A 96 1.08 11.87 29.22
CA ASP A 96 1.51 10.50 29.48
C ASP A 96 2.54 10.02 28.43
N SER A 97 3.24 8.91 28.71
CA SER A 97 4.27 8.35 27.83
C SER A 97 3.75 7.87 26.48
N GLU A 98 2.45 7.56 26.38
CA GLU A 98 1.79 7.01 25.17
C GLU A 98 0.98 8.07 24.39
N ALA A 99 1.16 9.36 24.70
CA ALA A 99 0.39 10.43 24.09
C ALA A 99 0.77 10.70 22.62
N ASP A 100 -0.22 10.77 21.72
CA ASP A 100 0.00 11.22 20.34
C ASP A 100 0.09 12.75 20.27
N HIS A 101 1.32 13.25 20.33
CA HIS A 101 1.62 14.69 20.24
C HIS A 101 1.22 15.31 18.91
N THR A 102 1.19 14.54 17.82
CA THR A 102 0.81 15.06 16.50
C THR A 102 -0.69 15.30 16.43
N ALA A 103 -1.50 14.38 16.97
CA ALA A 103 -2.93 14.55 17.12
C ALA A 103 -3.27 15.69 18.09
N MET A 104 -2.52 15.84 19.20
CA MET A 104 -2.72 16.95 20.13
C MET A 104 -2.40 18.32 19.51
N LEU A 105 -1.32 18.45 18.74
CA LEU A 105 -1.02 19.68 18.01
C LEU A 105 -2.02 19.95 16.90
N ALA A 106 -2.49 18.91 16.20
CA ALA A 106 -3.53 19.06 15.19
C ALA A 106 -4.85 19.52 15.82
N ASN A 107 -5.22 18.98 16.99
CA ASN A 107 -6.39 19.40 17.76
C ASN A 107 -6.24 20.81 18.33
N ALA A 108 -5.06 21.18 18.85
CA ALA A 108 -4.77 22.53 19.32
C ALA A 108 -4.81 23.55 18.18
N ALA A 109 -4.22 23.21 17.02
CA ALA A 109 -4.27 24.03 15.82
C ALA A 109 -5.69 24.10 15.23
N ALA A 110 -6.47 23.02 15.34
CA ALA A 110 -7.89 23.01 15.00
C ALA A 110 -8.66 23.92 15.95
N LEU A 111 -8.45 23.87 17.26
CA LEU A 111 -9.08 24.75 18.26
C LEU A 111 -8.73 26.23 18.04
N LEU A 112 -7.51 26.54 17.61
CA LEU A 112 -7.14 27.90 17.19
C LEU A 112 -7.76 28.32 15.86
N ARG A 113 -8.13 27.36 15.01
CA ARG A 113 -8.76 27.57 13.69
C ARG A 113 -10.29 27.52 13.74
N THR A 114 -10.87 26.82 14.71
CA THR A 114 -12.30 26.67 14.95
C THR A 114 -12.72 27.69 15.99
N PRO A 115 -13.60 28.64 15.68
CA PRO A 115 -14.07 29.59 16.67
C PRO A 115 -15.00 28.86 17.66
N THR A 116 -14.47 28.44 18.82
CA THR A 116 -15.28 27.92 19.93
C THR A 116 -14.82 28.52 21.26
N ALA A 117 -15.42 29.67 21.59
CA ALA A 117 -15.92 30.05 22.92
C ALA A 117 -16.09 31.57 23.01
N VAL A 118 -17.14 32.10 22.35
CA VAL A 118 -17.71 33.40 22.71
C VAL A 118 -19.22 33.19 22.88
N GLU A 119 -19.60 32.36 23.84
CA GLU A 119 -21.00 32.23 24.25
C GLU A 119 -21.49 33.49 25.01
N ASP A 120 -20.60 34.36 25.50
CA ASP A 120 -21.00 35.41 26.47
C ASP A 120 -20.91 36.89 26.05
N LEU A 121 -20.65 37.25 24.78
CA LEU A 121 -20.34 38.68 24.44
C LEU A 121 -21.23 39.42 23.44
N VAL A 122 -22.40 38.92 23.04
CA VAL A 122 -23.35 39.74 22.26
C VAL A 122 -24.79 39.38 22.65
N GLU A 123 -25.61 40.35 23.03
CA GLU A 123 -27.04 40.15 23.24
C GLU A 123 -27.75 39.97 21.87
N GLU A 124 -28.91 39.30 21.85
CA GLU A 124 -29.72 39.18 20.64
C GLU A 124 -30.03 40.57 20.05
N GLY A 125 -29.51 40.85 18.85
CA GLY A 125 -29.90 42.02 18.07
C GLY A 125 -28.86 43.13 17.88
N ASP A 126 -27.63 43.01 18.43
CA ASP A 126 -26.61 44.02 18.17
C ASP A 126 -26.15 44.02 16.69
N PRO A 127 -25.98 45.22 16.08
CA PRO A 127 -25.56 45.37 14.69
C PRO A 127 -24.19 44.74 14.45
N LEU A 128 -24.03 44.07 13.31
CA LEU A 128 -22.73 43.53 12.90
C LEU A 128 -21.72 44.66 12.73
N PRO A 129 -20.43 44.43 13.04
CA PRO A 129 -19.40 45.44 12.89
C PRO A 129 -19.31 45.92 11.43
N GLU A 130 -19.06 47.22 11.24
CA GLU A 130 -18.98 47.82 9.92
C GLU A 130 -17.81 47.23 9.13
N GLY A 131 -18.14 46.40 8.13
CA GLY A 131 -17.18 45.82 7.17
C GLY A 131 -17.01 46.65 5.91
N VAL A 132 -15.98 46.32 5.12
CA VAL A 132 -15.75 46.91 3.80
C VAL A 132 -16.82 46.40 2.83
N ILE A 133 -17.54 47.32 2.19
CA ILE A 133 -18.54 46.96 1.16
C ILE A 133 -17.79 46.53 -0.10
N VAL A 134 -17.90 45.26 -0.45
CA VAL A 134 -17.33 44.66 -1.66
C VAL A 134 -18.21 44.94 -2.88
N LYS A 135 -19.53 44.85 -2.69
CA LYS A 135 -20.51 45.01 -3.77
C LYS A 135 -21.85 45.50 -3.24
N GLU A 136 -22.43 46.49 -3.91
CA GLU A 136 -23.77 47.01 -3.63
C GLU A 136 -24.67 46.83 -4.86
N GLY A 137 -25.91 46.41 -4.66
CA GLY A 137 -26.85 46.08 -5.74
C GLY A 137 -28.32 46.16 -5.31
N LYS A 138 -29.22 45.98 -6.28
CA LYS A 138 -30.66 45.88 -6.03
C LYS A 138 -31.02 44.48 -5.51
N GLY A 139 -32.05 44.40 -4.69
CA GLY A 139 -32.60 43.15 -4.16
C GLY A 139 -33.35 42.31 -5.19
N GLY A 140 -33.73 41.11 -4.77
CA GLY A 140 -34.38 40.09 -5.59
C GLY A 140 -33.63 38.76 -5.54
N VAL A 141 -34.35 37.65 -5.79
CA VAL A 141 -33.81 36.28 -5.69
C VAL A 141 -32.57 36.08 -6.57
N ASP A 142 -32.65 36.44 -7.86
CA ASP A 142 -31.53 36.28 -8.80
C ASP A 142 -30.33 37.18 -8.45
N GLN A 143 -30.59 38.38 -7.91
CA GLN A 143 -29.52 39.29 -7.48
C GLN A 143 -28.85 38.78 -6.20
N LEU A 144 -29.62 38.26 -5.25
CA LEU A 144 -29.11 37.64 -4.04
C LEU A 144 -28.20 36.45 -4.37
N ILE A 145 -28.62 35.56 -5.28
CA ILE A 145 -27.76 34.46 -5.77
C ILE A 145 -26.51 34.99 -6.47
N SER A 146 -26.61 36.08 -7.24
CA SER A 146 -25.43 36.71 -7.86
C SER A 146 -24.47 37.30 -6.81
N HIS A 147 -24.96 37.85 -5.71
CA HIS A 147 -24.12 38.34 -4.62
C HIS A 147 -23.47 37.18 -3.83
N LEU A 148 -24.20 36.08 -3.61
CA LEU A 148 -23.65 34.87 -3.02
C LEU A 148 -22.60 34.21 -3.90
N ARG A 149 -22.81 34.17 -5.22
CA ARG A 149 -21.80 33.70 -6.18
C ARG A 149 -20.51 34.52 -6.10
N ASN A 150 -20.63 35.85 -6.10
CA ASN A 150 -19.45 36.70 -5.95
C ASN A 150 -18.74 36.48 -4.61
N ALA A 151 -19.50 36.24 -3.53
CA ALA A 151 -18.95 35.92 -2.23
C ALA A 151 -18.19 34.58 -2.22
N ALA A 152 -18.73 33.55 -2.87
CA ALA A 152 -18.09 32.25 -3.06
C ALA A 152 -16.81 32.36 -3.91
N ASP A 153 -16.88 33.02 -5.07
CA ASP A 153 -15.74 33.21 -5.97
C ASP A 153 -14.59 33.96 -5.27
N GLU A 154 -14.91 35.00 -4.49
CA GLU A 154 -13.92 35.81 -3.74
C GLU A 154 -13.60 35.27 -2.34
N HIS A 155 -14.18 34.13 -1.95
CA HIS A 155 -14.03 33.51 -0.63
C HIS A 155 -14.25 34.49 0.53
N THR A 156 -15.29 35.33 0.43
CA THR A 156 -15.50 36.44 1.37
C THR A 156 -16.03 35.94 2.71
N THR A 157 -15.30 36.22 3.78
CA THR A 157 -15.74 36.09 5.18
C THR A 157 -16.35 37.41 5.65
N GLY A 158 -17.64 37.42 5.97
CA GLY A 158 -18.40 38.62 6.30
C GLY A 158 -19.90 38.37 6.32
N TYR A 159 -20.69 39.30 5.79
CA TYR A 159 -22.13 39.13 5.70
C TYR A 159 -22.73 39.83 4.48
N LEU A 160 -23.82 39.27 3.95
CA LEU A 160 -24.66 39.90 2.94
C LEU A 160 -25.85 40.55 3.63
N GLU A 161 -25.86 41.88 3.67
CA GLU A 161 -26.94 42.66 4.25
C GLU A 161 -28.01 42.97 3.20
N SER A 162 -29.27 42.70 3.54
CA SER A 162 -30.45 43.11 2.81
C SER A 162 -31.18 44.18 3.61
N THR A 163 -31.03 45.43 3.20
CA THR A 163 -31.70 46.58 3.83
C THR A 163 -33.03 46.88 3.10
N PRO A 164 -34.19 46.77 3.77
CA PRO A 164 -35.48 47.16 3.19
C PRO A 164 -35.68 48.68 3.23
N VAL A 165 -36.65 49.19 2.45
CA VAL A 165 -37.06 50.62 2.47
C VAL A 165 -37.77 50.99 3.77
N GLU A 166 -38.54 50.05 4.34
CA GLU A 166 -39.18 50.13 5.66
C GLU A 166 -39.06 48.75 6.32
N GLY A 167 -38.52 48.70 7.55
CA GLY A 167 -38.31 47.45 8.31
C GLY A 167 -36.86 47.27 8.79
N GLU A 168 -36.59 46.12 9.40
CA GLU A 168 -35.27 45.76 9.93
C GLU A 168 -34.41 45.07 8.87
N ALA A 169 -33.10 45.33 8.90
CA ALA A 169 -32.15 44.73 7.97
C ALA A 169 -31.91 43.26 8.30
N ILE A 170 -31.74 42.44 7.26
CA ILE A 170 -31.45 41.00 7.40
C ILE A 170 -30.02 40.77 6.91
N ALA A 171 -29.19 40.16 7.73
CA ALA A 171 -27.81 39.86 7.38
C ALA A 171 -27.59 38.34 7.27
N ILE A 172 -27.20 37.86 6.10
CA ILE A 172 -26.78 36.47 5.88
C ILE A 172 -25.28 36.41 6.19
N THR A 173 -24.87 35.66 7.21
CA THR A 173 -23.45 35.52 7.58
C THR A 173 -22.76 34.54 6.64
N LEU A 174 -21.56 34.90 6.20
CA LEU A 174 -20.78 34.19 5.20
C LEU A 174 -19.39 33.83 5.76
N ILE A 175 -19.01 32.57 5.70
CA ILE A 175 -17.65 32.10 6.00
C ILE A 175 -17.06 31.54 4.72
N SER A 176 -15.97 32.15 4.24
CA SER A 176 -15.34 31.80 2.97
C SER A 176 -16.32 31.76 1.79
N GLY A 177 -17.33 32.64 1.80
CA GLY A 177 -18.37 32.71 0.77
C GLY A 177 -19.54 31.75 0.95
N VAL A 178 -19.51 30.85 1.93
CA VAL A 178 -20.60 29.91 2.25
C VAL A 178 -21.53 30.54 3.29
N PRO A 179 -22.86 30.55 3.06
CA PRO A 179 -23.84 30.92 4.08
C PRO A 179 -23.72 29.99 5.30
N VAL A 180 -23.59 30.56 6.49
CA VAL A 180 -23.53 29.80 7.76
C VAL A 180 -24.65 30.21 8.72
N GLY A 181 -25.41 31.24 8.37
CA GLY A 181 -26.55 31.66 9.15
C GLY A 181 -27.26 32.89 8.61
N ILE A 182 -28.41 33.17 9.20
CA ILE A 182 -29.15 34.42 9.01
C ILE A 182 -29.28 35.12 10.36
N ARG A 183 -28.99 36.42 10.39
CA ARG A 183 -29.31 37.33 11.49
C ARG A 183 -30.49 38.19 11.09
N ALA A 184 -31.59 38.03 11.81
CA ALA A 184 -32.81 38.81 11.65
C ALA A 184 -33.45 39.01 13.04
N THR A 185 -33.88 40.23 13.33
CA THR A 185 -34.59 40.57 14.56
C THR A 185 -36.07 40.23 14.42
N GLY A 186 -36.64 39.55 15.44
CA GLY A 186 -38.06 39.18 15.47
C GLY A 186 -38.50 38.09 14.47
N VAL A 187 -37.56 37.37 13.82
CA VAL A 187 -37.86 36.31 12.85
C VAL A 187 -37.29 34.98 13.32
N ASN A 188 -38.18 33.99 13.53
CA ASN A 188 -37.81 32.69 14.09
C ASN A 188 -37.76 31.55 13.04
N SER A 189 -37.95 31.84 11.75
CA SER A 189 -37.94 30.82 10.68
C SER A 189 -37.15 31.29 9.46
N VAL A 190 -36.37 30.36 8.88
CA VAL A 190 -35.54 30.59 7.69
C VAL A 190 -36.38 31.07 6.52
N GLY A 191 -37.54 30.46 6.28
CA GLY A 191 -38.43 30.84 5.17
C GLY A 191 -38.90 32.29 5.23
N VAL A 192 -39.27 32.79 6.42
CA VAL A 192 -39.70 34.19 6.61
C VAL A 192 -38.53 35.16 6.40
N ALA A 193 -37.34 34.80 6.90
CA ALA A 193 -36.14 35.62 6.75
C ALA A 193 -35.70 35.72 5.29
N VAL A 194 -35.69 34.60 4.55
CA VAL A 194 -35.36 34.55 3.12
C VAL A 194 -36.39 35.33 2.29
N MET A 195 -37.69 35.17 2.59
CA MET A 195 -38.75 35.91 1.89
C MET A 195 -38.64 37.43 2.04
N SER A 196 -38.19 37.89 3.20
CA SER A 196 -37.96 39.31 3.47
C SER A 196 -36.65 39.81 2.84
N ALA A 197 -35.57 39.02 2.90
CA ALA A 197 -34.28 39.35 2.30
C ALA A 197 -34.31 39.42 0.76
N THR A 198 -35.16 38.60 0.13
CA THR A 198 -35.28 38.52 -1.33
C THR A 198 -36.24 39.54 -1.95
N ASN A 199 -36.67 40.55 -1.20
CA ASN A 199 -37.59 41.56 -1.73
C ASN A 199 -36.91 42.46 -2.78
N ALA A 200 -37.56 42.64 -3.93
CA ALA A 200 -37.00 43.40 -5.05
C ALA A 200 -36.78 44.90 -4.76
N GLY A 201 -37.47 45.42 -3.74
CA GLY A 201 -37.29 46.79 -3.25
C GLY A 201 -36.11 46.99 -2.30
N ASN A 202 -35.44 45.92 -1.85
CA ASN A 202 -34.33 46.01 -0.91
C ASN A 202 -33.03 46.42 -1.62
N THR A 203 -32.06 46.93 -0.86
CA THR A 203 -30.67 47.09 -1.30
C THR A 203 -29.81 46.00 -0.69
N LEU A 204 -29.03 45.30 -1.52
CA LEU A 204 -28.11 44.25 -1.10
C LEU A 204 -26.69 44.81 -1.00
N ARG A 205 -26.02 44.59 0.13
CA ARG A 205 -24.63 44.98 0.36
C ARG A 205 -23.83 43.80 0.87
N LEU A 206 -22.81 43.41 0.12
CA LEU A 206 -21.86 42.38 0.55
C LEU A 206 -20.74 43.05 1.36
N HIS A 207 -20.69 42.78 2.65
CA HIS A 207 -19.68 43.27 3.57
C HIS A 207 -18.60 42.20 3.80
N ARG A 208 -17.34 42.58 3.64
CA ARG A 208 -16.17 41.78 4.04
C ARG A 208 -15.63 42.30 5.36
N LEU A 209 -15.44 41.40 6.30
CA LEU A 209 -14.89 41.72 7.62
C LEU A 209 -13.38 41.50 7.65
N ASP A 210 -12.67 42.34 8.38
CA ASP A 210 -11.25 42.15 8.68
C ASP A 210 -11.06 40.98 9.67
N ARG A 211 -9.86 40.40 9.74
CA ARG A 211 -9.56 39.16 10.49
C ARG A 211 -10.02 39.20 11.94
N VAL A 212 -9.89 40.35 12.60
CA VAL A 212 -10.32 40.53 14.00
C VAL A 212 -11.85 40.62 14.11
N MET A 213 -12.51 41.21 13.11
CA MET A 213 -13.97 41.39 13.08
C MET A 213 -14.72 40.12 12.64
N GLN A 214 -14.05 39.19 11.94
CA GLN A 214 -14.59 37.88 11.57
C GLN A 214 -14.98 37.05 12.79
N LEU A 215 -14.35 37.30 13.95
CA LEU A 215 -14.68 36.64 15.22
C LEU A 215 -16.09 36.99 15.74
N VAL A 216 -16.71 38.04 15.21
CA VAL A 216 -18.07 38.49 15.59
C VAL A 216 -19.16 37.81 14.75
N LEU A 217 -18.78 37.07 13.69
CA LEU A 217 -19.73 36.33 12.86
C LEU A 217 -20.26 35.11 13.64
N ARG A 218 -21.31 35.33 14.43
CA ARG A 218 -22.08 34.24 15.07
C ARG A 218 -22.77 33.35 14.02
N ALA A 219 -22.99 32.10 14.40
CA ALA A 219 -24.02 31.26 13.77
C ALA A 219 -25.41 31.92 13.90
N SER A 220 -26.34 31.52 13.04
CA SER A 220 -27.65 32.16 12.83
C SER A 220 -28.39 32.58 14.11
N THR A 221 -29.11 33.71 14.09
CA THR A 221 -30.11 34.01 15.14
C THR A 221 -31.41 33.20 14.97
N VAL A 222 -31.52 32.44 13.88
CA VAL A 222 -32.64 31.54 13.61
C VAL A 222 -32.21 30.14 14.08
N ALA A 223 -32.90 29.60 15.07
CA ALA A 223 -32.49 28.39 15.81
C ALA A 223 -32.34 27.12 14.94
N ASP A 224 -33.09 27.04 13.82
CA ASP A 224 -33.14 25.87 12.94
C ASP A 224 -32.50 26.15 11.57
N TRP A 225 -31.45 26.98 11.51
CA TRP A 225 -30.80 27.25 10.23
C TRP A 225 -30.03 26.02 9.73
N SER A 226 -30.31 25.62 8.49
CA SER A 226 -29.51 24.66 7.70
C SER A 226 -29.27 25.23 6.31
N LEU A 227 -28.13 24.87 5.70
CA LEU A 227 -27.78 25.34 4.36
C LEU A 227 -28.74 24.75 3.31
N SER A 228 -29.10 23.49 3.48
CA SER A 228 -30.12 22.79 2.69
C SER A 228 -31.50 23.47 2.75
N GLU A 229 -32.03 23.75 3.94
CA GLU A 229 -33.31 24.48 4.07
C GLU A 229 -33.18 25.89 3.49
N PHE A 230 -32.08 26.59 3.73
CA PHE A 230 -31.85 27.92 3.17
C PHE A 230 -31.87 27.92 1.63
N ALA A 231 -31.20 26.95 0.99
CA ALA A 231 -31.18 26.81 -0.46
C ALA A 231 -32.57 26.46 -1.03
N ASP A 232 -33.28 25.54 -0.38
CA ASP A 232 -34.66 25.17 -0.76
C ASP A 232 -35.63 26.34 -0.61
N GLN A 233 -35.50 27.11 0.47
CA GLN A 233 -36.30 28.31 0.67
C GLN A 233 -35.97 29.36 -0.38
N ILE A 234 -34.70 29.63 -0.73
CA ILE A 234 -34.37 30.57 -1.82
C ILE A 234 -34.97 30.13 -3.16
N ALA A 235 -34.90 28.84 -3.49
CA ALA A 235 -35.41 28.33 -4.77
C ALA A 235 -36.94 28.37 -4.87
N SER A 236 -37.63 28.09 -3.76
CA SER A 236 -39.11 28.11 -3.67
C SER A 236 -39.68 29.51 -3.37
N CYS A 237 -38.87 30.44 -2.89
CA CYS A 237 -39.29 31.79 -2.56
C CYS A 237 -39.79 32.53 -3.80
N ARG A 238 -41.07 32.94 -3.78
CA ARG A 238 -41.73 33.75 -4.82
C ARG A 238 -41.76 33.09 -6.22
N THR A 239 -41.60 31.77 -6.32
CA THR A 239 -41.75 31.02 -7.58
C THR A 239 -42.86 29.97 -7.47
N ARG A 240 -43.66 29.79 -8.53
CA ARG A 240 -44.70 28.74 -8.63
C ARG A 240 -44.49 27.80 -9.83
N SER A 241 -43.48 28.08 -10.64
CA SER A 241 -43.17 27.32 -11.85
C SER A 241 -42.05 26.32 -11.53
N GLU A 242 -42.31 25.04 -11.75
CA GLU A 242 -41.36 23.94 -11.53
C GLU A 242 -40.05 24.16 -12.29
N ASN A 243 -40.11 24.55 -13.57
CA ASN A 243 -38.91 24.84 -14.38
C ASN A 243 -38.01 25.94 -13.77
N ARG A 244 -38.59 26.94 -13.07
CA ARG A 244 -37.80 28.00 -12.42
C ARG A 244 -37.20 27.51 -11.11
N LEU A 245 -37.95 26.68 -10.37
CA LEU A 245 -37.47 26.05 -9.14
C LEU A 245 -36.27 25.16 -9.44
N GLU A 246 -36.36 24.29 -10.45
CA GLU A 246 -35.25 23.44 -10.91
C GLU A 246 -34.01 24.25 -11.32
N LEU A 247 -34.22 25.34 -12.08
CA LEU A 247 -33.12 26.22 -12.49
C LEU A 247 -32.43 26.89 -11.29
N LEU A 248 -33.20 27.36 -10.30
CA LEU A 248 -32.65 27.99 -9.09
C LEU A 248 -31.94 26.97 -8.19
N LYS A 249 -32.51 25.76 -8.03
CA LYS A 249 -31.86 24.65 -7.33
C LYS A 249 -30.53 24.28 -7.98
N GLY A 250 -30.53 24.04 -9.29
CA GLY A 250 -29.29 23.71 -10.02
C GLY A 250 -28.22 24.81 -9.93
N ARG A 251 -28.61 26.09 -9.82
CA ARG A 251 -27.66 27.19 -9.56
C ARG A 251 -27.10 27.16 -8.15
N LEU A 252 -27.90 26.82 -7.15
CA LEU A 252 -27.46 26.73 -5.75
C LEU A 252 -26.63 25.48 -5.51
N ASP A 253 -26.99 24.34 -6.11
CA ASP A 253 -26.21 23.10 -6.08
C ASP A 253 -24.85 23.28 -6.76
N ALA A 254 -24.79 24.05 -7.85
CA ALA A 254 -23.51 24.39 -8.49
C ALA A 254 -22.63 25.31 -7.63
N LEU A 255 -23.22 26.10 -6.72
CA LEU A 255 -22.48 27.01 -5.83
C LEU A 255 -22.06 26.34 -4.52
N PHE A 256 -22.93 25.50 -3.94
CA PHE A 256 -22.77 24.95 -2.59
C PHE A 256 -22.89 23.42 -2.51
N GLY A 257 -22.81 22.71 -3.64
CA GLY A 257 -23.09 21.27 -3.69
C GLY A 257 -22.16 20.42 -2.82
N PHE A 258 -20.91 20.86 -2.63
CA PHE A 258 -19.98 20.19 -1.73
C PHE A 258 -20.37 20.39 -0.26
N GLU A 259 -20.68 21.63 0.14
CA GLU A 259 -21.08 21.94 1.51
C GLU A 259 -22.44 21.32 1.87
N LEU A 260 -23.39 21.28 0.93
CA LEU A 260 -24.67 20.58 1.05
C LEU A 260 -24.48 19.07 1.25
N GLY A 261 -23.55 18.45 0.50
CA GLY A 261 -23.21 17.04 0.68
C GLY A 261 -22.57 16.75 2.03
N MET A 262 -21.69 17.63 2.50
CA MET A 262 -21.07 17.53 3.83
C MET A 262 -22.10 17.69 4.96
N GLU A 263 -23.02 18.64 4.85
CA GLU A 263 -24.12 18.83 5.82
C GLU A 263 -25.00 17.58 5.89
N GLY A 264 -25.38 17.00 4.74
CA GLY A 264 -26.17 15.77 4.67
C GLY A 264 -25.45 14.54 5.24
N MET A 265 -24.13 14.44 5.04
CA MET A 265 -23.33 13.37 5.65
C MET A 265 -23.24 13.53 7.17
N LEU A 266 -23.07 14.75 7.68
CA LEU A 266 -23.01 15.03 9.11
C LEU A 266 -24.34 14.73 9.82
N SER A 267 -25.47 15.09 9.20
CA SER A 267 -26.80 14.74 9.74
C SER A 267 -27.02 13.22 9.78
N GLN A 268 -26.63 12.51 8.71
CA GLN A 268 -26.72 11.04 8.67
C GLN A 268 -25.78 10.38 9.69
N ARG A 269 -24.61 10.96 9.94
CA ARG A 269 -23.67 10.47 10.95
C ARG A 269 -24.20 10.67 12.37
N SER A 270 -24.90 11.77 12.66
CA SER A 270 -25.52 11.97 13.98
C SER A 270 -26.68 11.01 14.24
N ASP A 271 -27.37 10.57 13.18
CA ASP A 271 -28.44 9.55 13.26
C ASP A 271 -27.89 8.12 13.33
N TRP A 272 -26.61 7.92 13.01
CA TRP A 272 -25.96 6.63 13.06
C TRP A 272 -25.67 6.20 14.51
N LYS A 273 -26.52 5.31 15.03
CA LYS A 273 -26.24 4.51 16.22
C LYS A 273 -25.81 3.12 15.79
N LEU A 274 -24.74 2.58 16.39
CA LEU A 274 -24.35 1.18 16.20
C LEU A 274 -25.46 0.29 16.78
N VAL A 275 -26.32 -0.24 15.92
CA VAL A 275 -27.34 -1.23 16.29
C VAL A 275 -26.67 -2.59 16.19
N GLU A 276 -26.51 -3.27 17.33
CA GLU A 276 -25.95 -4.63 17.42
C GLU A 276 -27.01 -5.74 17.25
N ASP A 277 -28.27 -5.41 17.03
CA ASP A 277 -29.34 -6.39 16.86
C ASP A 277 -29.54 -6.79 15.39
N ALA A 278 -29.32 -8.08 15.10
CA ALA A 278 -29.28 -8.68 13.77
C ALA A 278 -30.61 -8.70 12.98
N ASP A 279 -31.72 -8.18 13.52
CA ASP A 279 -33.07 -8.36 12.96
C ASP A 279 -33.74 -7.07 12.43
N ALA A 280 -33.05 -5.93 12.39
CA ALA A 280 -33.58 -4.70 11.80
C ALA A 280 -32.89 -4.37 10.48
N VAL A 281 -33.17 -5.14 9.43
CA VAL A 281 -32.89 -4.74 8.04
C VAL A 281 -34.03 -3.84 7.56
N GLU A 282 -34.02 -2.57 7.97
CA GLU A 282 -34.40 -1.52 7.01
C GLU A 282 -33.10 -1.14 6.31
N ALA A 283 -32.85 -1.88 5.23
CA ALA A 283 -31.74 -1.66 4.34
C ALA A 283 -31.72 -0.19 3.88
N LEU A 284 -30.53 0.42 3.92
CA LEU A 284 -30.20 1.45 2.94
C LEU A 284 -30.63 0.95 1.55
N PRO A 285 -31.28 1.78 0.72
CA PRO A 285 -31.57 1.39 -0.64
C PRO A 285 -30.24 1.15 -1.36
N GLY A 286 -29.92 -0.13 -1.61
CA GLY A 286 -28.88 -0.54 -2.55
C GLY A 286 -27.59 -1.15 -1.99
N THR A 287 -27.46 -1.49 -0.70
CA THR A 287 -26.17 -2.01 -0.19
C THR A 287 -26.25 -3.40 0.46
N THR A 288 -25.80 -4.44 -0.26
CA THR A 288 -25.53 -5.77 0.30
C THR A 288 -24.07 -5.88 0.76
N ARG A 289 -23.79 -6.83 1.66
CA ARG A 289 -22.50 -7.11 2.33
C ARG A 289 -21.29 -7.21 1.38
N ALA A 290 -21.50 -7.44 0.09
CA ALA A 290 -20.45 -7.42 -0.94
C ALA A 290 -19.86 -6.01 -1.21
N GLN A 291 -20.58 -4.93 -0.88
CA GLN A 291 -20.12 -3.54 -1.06
C GLN A 291 -19.26 -3.00 0.09
N LEU A 292 -19.19 -3.70 1.22
CA LEU A 292 -18.33 -3.28 2.34
C LEU A 292 -16.84 -3.56 2.09
N LEU A 293 -16.52 -4.28 1.02
CA LEU A 293 -15.16 -4.41 0.50
C LEU A 293 -14.94 -3.34 -0.60
N GLY A 294 -14.72 -2.10 -0.15
CA GLY A 294 -14.36 -0.97 -1.00
C GLY A 294 -15.56 -0.16 -1.51
N PRO A 295 -15.92 0.98 -0.88
CA PRO A 295 -17.07 1.80 -1.28
C PRO A 295 -17.01 2.23 -2.76
N ALA A 296 -15.81 2.48 -3.30
CA ALA A 296 -15.64 2.83 -4.70
C ALA A 296 -15.87 1.66 -5.67
N LEU A 297 -15.60 0.40 -5.28
CA LEU A 297 -15.66 -0.74 -6.19
C LEU A 297 -17.11 -1.21 -6.41
N GLY A 298 -17.96 -1.12 -5.38
CA GLY A 298 -19.38 -1.45 -5.47
C GLY A 298 -20.17 -0.46 -6.34
N GLU A 299 -19.92 0.83 -6.16
CA GLU A 299 -20.56 1.89 -6.93
C GLU A 299 -20.13 1.85 -8.41
N LEU A 300 -18.84 1.62 -8.68
CA LEU A 300 -18.32 1.48 -10.04
C LEU A 300 -18.87 0.23 -10.73
N ARG A 301 -19.02 -0.90 -10.03
CA ARG A 301 -19.66 -2.11 -10.58
C ARG A 301 -21.13 -1.88 -10.92
N MET A 302 -21.89 -1.22 -10.06
CA MET A 302 -23.28 -0.86 -10.35
C MET A 302 -23.40 0.14 -11.49
N GLN A 303 -22.45 1.07 -11.63
CA GLN A 303 -22.40 1.98 -12.78
C GLN A 303 -22.09 1.22 -14.07
N ILE A 304 -21.17 0.25 -14.05
CA ILE A 304 -20.88 -0.62 -15.20
C ILE A 304 -22.13 -1.41 -15.60
N GLU A 305 -22.82 -2.06 -14.66
CA GLU A 305 -24.06 -2.80 -14.94
C GLU A 305 -25.16 -1.90 -15.51
N ARG A 306 -25.32 -0.68 -14.98
CA ARG A 306 -26.29 0.30 -15.51
C ARG A 306 -25.94 0.71 -16.94
N LEU A 307 -24.67 1.02 -17.19
CA LEU A 307 -24.20 1.41 -18.52
C LEU A 307 -24.28 0.25 -19.52
N GLU A 308 -24.07 -1.00 -19.10
CA GLU A 308 -24.30 -2.20 -19.91
C GLU A 308 -25.81 -2.38 -20.20
N GLY A 309 -26.66 -2.14 -19.21
CA GLY A 309 -28.11 -2.07 -19.40
C GLY A 309 -28.56 -0.98 -20.37
N ASP A 310 -27.97 0.21 -20.31
CA ASP A 310 -28.25 1.30 -21.25
C ASP A 310 -27.76 0.95 -22.67
N VAL A 311 -26.59 0.33 -22.81
CA VAL A 311 -26.06 -0.15 -24.10
C VAL A 311 -27.01 -1.17 -24.73
N THR A 312 -27.44 -2.18 -23.97
CA THR A 312 -28.37 -3.20 -24.49
C THR A 312 -29.73 -2.59 -24.86
N ARG A 313 -30.25 -1.65 -24.06
CA ARG A 313 -31.48 -0.91 -24.39
C ARG A 313 -31.34 -0.14 -25.70
N ILE A 314 -30.26 0.62 -25.86
CA ILE A 314 -30.03 1.42 -27.07
C ILE A 314 -29.77 0.51 -28.29
N GLU A 315 -29.13 -0.64 -28.12
CA GLU A 315 -28.98 -1.65 -29.19
C GLU A 315 -30.33 -2.20 -29.66
N GLN A 316 -31.26 -2.47 -28.73
CA GLN A 316 -32.62 -2.87 -29.07
C GLN A 316 -33.40 -1.74 -29.76
N GLU A 317 -33.26 -0.50 -29.29
CA GLU A 317 -33.88 0.68 -29.92
C GLU A 317 -33.33 0.91 -31.33
N LYS A 318 -32.02 0.77 -31.53
CA LYS A 318 -31.37 0.81 -32.84
C LYS A 318 -31.90 -0.28 -33.77
N ALA A 319 -31.99 -1.53 -33.31
CA ALA A 319 -32.53 -2.63 -34.11
C ALA A 319 -34.00 -2.38 -34.52
N ARG A 320 -34.81 -1.81 -33.61
CA ARG A 320 -36.20 -1.41 -33.89
C ARG A 320 -36.25 -0.25 -34.90
N ALA A 321 -35.38 0.75 -34.78
CA ALA A 321 -35.31 1.84 -35.74
C ALA A 321 -34.85 1.35 -37.13
N ASP A 322 -33.86 0.46 -37.20
CA ASP A 322 -33.38 -0.16 -38.44
C ASP A 322 -34.44 -1.00 -39.16
N SER A 323 -35.24 -1.76 -38.42
CA SER A 323 -36.36 -2.49 -39.04
C SER A 323 -37.38 -1.54 -39.64
N ARG A 324 -37.72 -0.44 -38.95
CA ARG A 324 -38.65 0.60 -39.43
C ARG A 324 -38.10 1.40 -40.62
N THR A 325 -36.78 1.59 -40.73
CA THR A 325 -36.21 2.22 -41.93
C THR A 325 -36.24 1.27 -43.11
N LYS A 326 -35.99 -0.03 -42.91
CA LYS A 326 -36.10 -1.07 -43.95
C LYS A 326 -37.52 -1.19 -44.49
N THR A 327 -38.55 -1.17 -43.64
CA THR A 327 -39.95 -1.21 -44.10
C THR A 327 -40.33 0.02 -44.91
N ALA A 328 -39.98 1.22 -44.44
CA ALA A 328 -40.20 2.46 -45.19
C ALA A 328 -39.43 2.49 -46.53
N HIS A 329 -38.28 1.82 -46.59
CA HIS A 329 -37.51 1.63 -47.81
C HIS A 329 -38.26 0.78 -48.85
N VAL A 330 -38.83 -0.34 -48.42
CA VAL A 330 -39.64 -1.22 -49.28
C VAL A 330 -40.87 -0.47 -49.79
N GLU A 331 -41.61 0.20 -48.91
CA GLU A 331 -42.81 1.00 -49.29
C GLU A 331 -42.48 2.11 -50.30
N ARG A 332 -41.32 2.79 -50.13
CA ARG A 332 -40.85 3.80 -51.09
C ARG A 332 -40.56 3.17 -52.46
N ASP A 333 -39.89 2.02 -52.48
CA ASP A 333 -39.48 1.37 -53.72
C ASP A 333 -40.71 0.87 -54.50
N GLU A 334 -41.70 0.30 -53.81
CA GLU A 334 -43.01 -0.04 -54.38
C GLU A 334 -43.70 1.18 -54.98
N LEU A 335 -43.82 2.29 -54.23
CA LEU A 335 -44.42 3.52 -54.74
C LEU A 335 -43.63 4.14 -55.91
N LYS A 336 -42.31 4.01 -55.92
CA LYS A 336 -41.48 4.45 -57.07
C LYS A 336 -41.72 3.61 -58.30
N THR A 337 -41.91 2.29 -58.14
CA THR A 337 -42.30 1.42 -59.26
C THR A 337 -43.68 1.78 -59.79
N ASP A 338 -44.65 2.09 -58.92
CA ASP A 338 -45.99 2.54 -59.31
C ASP A 338 -45.96 3.91 -60.03
N ILE A 339 -45.12 4.84 -59.56
CA ILE A 339 -44.92 6.12 -60.23
C ILE A 339 -44.27 5.93 -61.61
N ALA A 340 -43.30 5.02 -61.74
CA ALA A 340 -42.67 4.71 -63.03
C ALA A 340 -43.69 4.12 -64.01
N ALA A 341 -44.48 3.14 -63.58
CA ALA A 341 -45.52 2.52 -64.39
C ALA A 341 -46.61 3.54 -64.82
N THR A 342 -47.03 4.42 -63.91
CA THR A 342 -48.01 5.47 -64.26
C THR A 342 -47.42 6.55 -65.17
N ARG A 343 -46.12 6.85 -65.10
CA ARG A 343 -45.45 7.74 -66.06
C ARG A 343 -45.37 7.14 -67.45
N GLU A 344 -45.04 5.87 -67.56
CA GLU A 344 -45.03 5.14 -68.85
C GLU A 344 -46.42 5.17 -69.51
N LEU A 345 -47.48 4.87 -68.75
CA LEU A 345 -48.87 4.99 -69.25
C LEU A 345 -49.25 6.43 -69.65
N LEU A 346 -48.73 7.45 -68.97
CA LEU A 346 -48.95 8.85 -69.33
C LEU A 346 -48.18 9.25 -70.61
N GLU A 347 -47.01 8.66 -70.85
CA GLU A 347 -46.22 8.82 -72.08
C GLU A 347 -46.91 8.13 -73.26
N GLU A 348 -47.31 6.86 -73.11
CA GLU A 348 -48.11 6.14 -74.10
C GLU A 348 -49.40 6.91 -74.43
N GLY A 349 -50.11 7.41 -73.41
CA GLY A 349 -51.31 8.21 -73.60
C GLY A 349 -51.06 9.60 -74.21
N ARG A 350 -49.83 10.13 -74.18
CA ARG A 350 -49.44 11.33 -74.94
C ARG A 350 -49.17 10.96 -76.39
N ASP A 351 -48.44 9.88 -76.64
CA ASP A 351 -48.08 9.43 -77.98
C ASP A 351 -49.33 9.09 -78.79
N VAL A 352 -50.28 8.33 -78.22
CA VAL A 352 -51.58 8.03 -78.86
C VAL A 352 -52.36 9.32 -79.19
N ARG A 353 -52.31 10.34 -78.32
CA ARG A 353 -52.95 11.64 -78.60
C ARG A 353 -52.27 12.38 -79.73
N THR A 354 -50.94 12.37 -79.80
CA THR A 354 -50.21 12.98 -80.91
C THR A 354 -50.48 12.26 -82.24
N GLU A 355 -50.58 10.93 -82.23
CA GLU A 355 -50.96 10.16 -83.42
C GLU A 355 -52.38 10.47 -83.88
N LEU A 356 -53.35 10.51 -82.96
CA LEU A 356 -54.73 10.87 -83.29
C LEU A 356 -54.84 12.31 -83.79
N SER A 357 -54.07 13.25 -83.21
CA SER A 357 -53.99 14.63 -83.70
C SER A 357 -53.44 14.69 -85.13
N ASN A 358 -52.36 13.96 -85.42
CA ASN A 358 -51.80 13.90 -86.76
C ASN A 358 -52.80 13.31 -87.78
N ARG A 359 -53.54 12.26 -87.40
CA ARG A 359 -54.61 11.69 -88.25
C ARG A 359 -55.76 12.68 -88.47
N LEU A 360 -56.12 13.46 -87.45
CA LEU A 360 -57.13 14.51 -87.56
C LEU A 360 -56.65 15.60 -88.53
N ASP A 361 -55.41 16.06 -88.41
CA ASP A 361 -54.82 17.06 -89.30
C ASP A 361 -54.75 16.55 -90.75
N GLU A 362 -54.38 15.28 -90.96
CA GLU A 362 -54.44 14.63 -92.28
C GLU A 362 -55.87 14.58 -92.84
N SER A 363 -56.86 14.23 -92.01
CA SER A 363 -58.26 14.19 -92.43
C SER A 363 -58.79 15.59 -92.79
N GLN A 364 -58.39 16.63 -92.04
CA GLN A 364 -58.74 18.02 -92.34
C GLN A 364 -58.10 18.51 -93.66
N LEU A 365 -56.86 18.10 -93.94
CA LEU A 365 -56.20 18.38 -95.22
C LEU A 365 -56.95 17.72 -96.37
N ARG A 366 -57.33 16.44 -96.25
CA ARG A 366 -58.14 15.74 -97.27
C ARG A 366 -59.49 16.42 -97.50
N ILE A 367 -60.17 16.85 -96.44
CA ILE A 367 -61.44 17.61 -96.57
C ILE A 367 -61.22 18.92 -97.33
N ARG A 368 -60.14 19.66 -97.06
CA ARG A 368 -59.82 20.89 -97.80
C ARG A 368 -59.51 20.62 -99.28
N GLU A 369 -58.80 19.54 -99.59
CA GLU A 369 -58.52 19.12 -100.97
C GLU A 369 -59.81 18.71 -101.71
N GLU A 370 -60.70 17.96 -101.06
CA GLU A 370 -62.01 17.60 -101.62
C GLU A 370 -62.92 18.81 -101.82
N GLN A 371 -62.90 19.78 -100.89
CA GLN A 371 -63.61 21.05 -101.04
C GLN A 371 -63.09 21.87 -102.22
N ALA A 372 -61.76 22.00 -102.38
CA ALA A 372 -61.18 22.67 -103.53
C ALA A 372 -61.54 21.98 -104.86
N ASN A 373 -61.52 20.64 -104.90
CA ASN A 373 -61.97 19.87 -106.05
C ASN A 373 -63.47 20.07 -106.34
N SER A 374 -64.30 20.17 -105.31
CA SER A 374 -65.73 20.47 -105.43
C SER A 374 -65.96 21.88 -105.97
N GLU A 375 -65.23 22.88 -105.48
CA GLU A 375 -65.26 24.26 -106.00
C GLU A 375 -64.81 24.33 -107.46
N GLU A 376 -63.78 23.57 -107.85
CA GLU A 376 -63.38 23.44 -109.26
C GLU A 376 -64.47 22.80 -110.13
N GLN A 377 -65.14 21.77 -109.63
CA GLN A 377 -66.28 21.15 -110.32
C GLN A 377 -67.48 22.11 -110.40
N GLY A 378 -67.74 22.88 -109.33
CA GLY A 378 -68.73 23.95 -109.31
C GLY A 378 -68.43 25.04 -110.35
N ALA A 379 -67.18 25.48 -110.46
CA ALA A 379 -66.74 26.44 -111.47
C ALA A 379 -66.82 25.88 -112.90
N ARG A 380 -66.63 24.57 -113.10
CA ARG A 380 -66.86 23.89 -114.39
C ARG A 380 -68.36 23.83 -114.70
N ALA A 381 -69.20 23.50 -113.72
CA ALA A 381 -70.64 23.48 -113.84
C ALA A 381 -71.21 24.89 -114.16
N GLU A 382 -70.71 25.95 -113.52
CA GLU A 382 -71.09 27.32 -113.84
C GLU A 382 -70.69 27.74 -115.25
N ARG A 383 -69.49 27.34 -115.72
CA ARG A 383 -69.08 27.60 -117.11
C ARG A 383 -69.97 26.87 -118.10
N LEU A 384 -70.36 25.64 -117.79
CA LEU A 384 -71.32 24.89 -118.59
C LEU A 384 -72.71 25.53 -118.55
N ALA A 385 -73.18 25.99 -117.39
CA ALA A 385 -74.46 26.70 -117.25
C ALA A 385 -74.49 28.02 -118.04
N ARG A 386 -73.40 28.79 -118.04
CA ARG A 386 -73.29 30.00 -118.90
C ARG A 386 -73.31 29.66 -120.38
N ARG A 387 -72.66 28.56 -120.77
CA ARG A 387 -72.67 28.07 -122.15
C ARG A 387 -74.03 27.52 -122.56
N VAL A 388 -74.75 26.89 -121.63
CA VAL A 388 -76.16 26.48 -121.80
C VAL A 388 -77.06 27.70 -121.92
N ALA A 389 -76.89 28.74 -121.11
CA ALA A 389 -77.64 29.98 -121.23
C ALA A 389 -77.36 30.72 -122.56
N GLU A 390 -76.13 30.65 -123.06
CA GLU A 390 -75.75 31.20 -124.37
C GLU A 390 -76.35 30.37 -125.52
N LEU A 391 -76.41 29.04 -125.36
CA LEU A 391 -77.15 28.14 -126.26
C LEU A 391 -78.67 28.38 -126.18
N GLU A 392 -79.22 28.63 -125.00
CA GLU A 392 -80.62 29.04 -124.80
C GLU A 392 -80.89 30.36 -125.50
N HIS A 393 -79.97 31.33 -125.44
CA HIS A 393 -80.12 32.59 -126.17
C HIS A 393 -80.14 32.38 -127.70
N GLN A 394 -79.26 31.50 -128.21
CA GLN A 394 -79.26 31.10 -129.62
C GLN A 394 -80.53 30.31 -130.00
N VAL A 395 -81.06 29.49 -129.08
CA VAL A 395 -82.34 28.79 -129.25
C VAL A 395 -83.49 29.79 -129.18
N THR A 396 -83.45 30.85 -128.37
CA THR A 396 -84.50 31.89 -128.33
C THR A 396 -84.51 32.74 -129.59
N GLN A 397 -83.34 33.08 -130.15
CA GLN A 397 -83.27 33.73 -131.47
C GLN A 397 -83.83 32.82 -132.57
N ARG A 398 -83.45 31.53 -132.56
CA ARG A 398 -84.05 30.54 -133.47
C ARG A 398 -85.53 30.28 -133.17
N ALA A 399 -85.98 30.42 -131.93
CA ALA A 399 -87.37 30.28 -131.53
C ALA A 399 -88.21 31.51 -131.89
N GLU A 400 -87.65 32.72 -131.99
CA GLU A 400 -88.32 33.89 -132.59
C GLU A 400 -88.44 33.73 -134.11
N GLU A 401 -87.39 33.24 -134.76
CA GLU A 401 -87.41 32.87 -136.20
C GLU A 401 -88.37 31.70 -136.47
N LEU A 402 -88.50 30.76 -135.54
CA LEU A 402 -89.46 29.65 -135.60
C LEU A 402 -90.86 30.06 -135.10
N ALA A 403 -91.05 31.04 -134.22
CA ALA A 403 -92.36 31.56 -133.81
C ALA A 403 -93.01 32.41 -134.92
N SER A 404 -92.20 33.00 -135.81
CA SER A 404 -92.66 33.53 -137.10
C SER A 404 -93.14 32.44 -138.07
N ALA A 405 -92.68 31.19 -137.90
CA ALA A 405 -92.99 30.05 -138.78
C ALA A 405 -93.97 29.04 -138.15
N ILE A 406 -94.20 29.11 -136.83
CA ILE A 406 -95.08 28.26 -136.03
C ILE A 406 -96.28 29.10 -135.57
N GLY A 407 -96.92 29.75 -136.54
CA GLY A 407 -98.32 30.15 -136.45
C GLY A 407 -99.28 28.96 -136.63
N GLU A 408 -98.77 27.74 -136.79
CA GLU A 408 -99.57 26.54 -137.06
C GLU A 408 -99.04 25.29 -136.32
N MET A 409 -99.86 24.77 -135.38
CA MET A 409 -100.03 23.38 -134.89
C MET A 409 -99.53 22.95 -133.47
N ASP A 410 -100.35 22.11 -132.82
CA ASP A 410 -100.51 21.76 -131.38
C ASP A 410 -99.49 20.74 -130.75
N SER A 411 -99.05 20.93 -129.48
CA SER A 411 -98.21 19.94 -128.74
C SER A 411 -98.44 19.82 -127.20
N ARG A 412 -99.70 19.75 -126.74
CA ARG A 412 -100.05 19.49 -125.31
C ARG A 412 -99.45 18.21 -124.71
N GLN A 413 -99.10 17.22 -125.54
CA GLN A 413 -98.59 15.92 -125.11
C GLN A 413 -97.10 15.98 -124.70
N GLN A 414 -96.31 16.85 -125.33
CA GLN A 414 -94.90 17.07 -124.99
C GLN A 414 -94.72 17.80 -123.66
N LEU A 415 -95.67 18.68 -123.29
CA LEU A 415 -95.68 19.32 -121.98
C LEU A 415 -96.00 18.34 -120.85
N LEU A 416 -96.82 17.31 -121.10
CA LEU A 416 -97.12 16.30 -120.10
C LEU A 416 -95.92 15.37 -119.84
N GLU A 417 -95.21 14.94 -120.90
CA GLU A 417 -93.96 14.15 -120.74
C GLU A 417 -92.86 14.93 -120.03
N ALA A 418 -92.71 16.23 -120.30
CA ALA A 418 -91.74 17.08 -119.60
C ALA A 418 -92.10 17.26 -118.11
N LEU A 419 -93.40 17.38 -117.79
CA LEU A 419 -93.89 17.49 -116.41
C LEU A 419 -93.69 16.18 -115.64
N GLU A 420 -93.92 15.03 -116.28
CA GLU A 420 -93.61 13.71 -115.70
C GLU A 420 -92.10 13.54 -115.46
N GLY A 421 -91.25 13.98 -116.40
CA GLY A 421 -89.79 13.99 -116.23
C GLY A 421 -89.34 14.80 -115.03
N LEU A 422 -89.83 16.05 -114.90
CA LEU A 422 -89.51 16.93 -113.77
C LEU A 422 -89.98 16.35 -112.43
N LEU A 423 -91.14 15.69 -112.39
CA LEU A 423 -91.63 15.04 -111.16
C LEU A 423 -90.74 13.86 -110.74
N THR A 424 -90.16 13.10 -111.69
CA THR A 424 -89.23 12.02 -111.36
C THR A 424 -87.87 12.55 -110.86
N GLU A 425 -87.41 13.67 -111.38
CA GLU A 425 -86.20 14.35 -110.91
C GLU A 425 -86.41 14.97 -109.52
N GLU A 426 -87.58 15.57 -109.26
CA GLU A 426 -87.96 16.07 -107.95
C GLU A 426 -88.02 14.93 -106.91
N ALA A 427 -88.54 13.76 -107.30
CA ALA A 427 -88.57 12.59 -106.44
C ALA A 427 -87.15 12.06 -106.14
N ARG A 428 -86.24 12.04 -107.12
CA ARG A 428 -84.83 11.66 -106.91
C ARG A 428 -84.10 12.65 -106.01
N ALA A 429 -84.26 13.94 -106.25
CA ALA A 429 -83.66 14.99 -105.42
C ALA A 429 -84.17 14.92 -103.97
N LYS A 430 -85.47 14.64 -103.77
CA LYS A 430 -86.02 14.39 -102.42
C LYS A 430 -85.41 13.16 -101.77
N SER A 431 -85.26 12.05 -102.47
CA SER A 431 -84.61 10.86 -101.89
C SER A 431 -83.13 11.07 -101.57
N GLU A 432 -82.42 11.86 -102.37
CA GLU A 432 -81.02 12.21 -102.12
C GLU A 432 -80.88 13.19 -100.94
N LEU A 433 -81.82 14.13 -100.80
CA LEU A 433 -81.94 15.01 -99.63
C LEU A 433 -82.24 14.22 -98.36
N GLU A 434 -83.21 13.31 -98.39
CA GLU A 434 -83.51 12.44 -97.25
C GLU A 434 -82.31 11.57 -96.86
N ALA A 435 -81.57 11.04 -97.84
CA ALA A 435 -80.34 10.30 -97.59
C ALA A 435 -79.21 11.17 -97.01
N ALA A 436 -79.07 12.42 -97.48
CA ALA A 436 -78.10 13.37 -96.95
C ALA A 436 -78.47 13.85 -95.53
N GLU A 437 -79.76 14.06 -95.25
CA GLU A 437 -80.27 14.37 -93.91
C GLU A 437 -80.00 13.22 -92.93
N ALA A 438 -80.25 11.98 -93.36
CA ALA A 438 -79.92 10.80 -92.55
C ALA A 438 -78.42 10.72 -92.23
N ARG A 439 -77.55 10.97 -93.22
CA ARG A 439 -76.09 11.04 -93.01
C ARG A 439 -75.68 12.17 -92.08
N LEU A 440 -76.31 13.35 -92.17
CA LEU A 440 -76.03 14.47 -91.27
C LEU A 440 -76.44 14.17 -89.83
N VAL A 441 -77.57 13.49 -89.62
CA VAL A 441 -77.99 13.02 -88.29
C VAL A 441 -76.99 12.01 -87.74
N GLU A 442 -76.48 11.11 -88.57
CA GLU A 442 -75.47 10.13 -88.19
C GLU A 442 -74.12 10.79 -87.84
N VAL A 443 -73.64 11.74 -88.66
CA VAL A 443 -72.43 12.52 -88.37
C VAL A 443 -72.56 13.34 -87.09
N ARG A 444 -73.74 13.94 -86.82
CA ARG A 444 -74.01 14.65 -85.57
C ARG A 444 -73.97 13.72 -84.36
N ARG A 445 -74.56 12.52 -84.47
CA ARG A 445 -74.47 11.50 -83.42
C ARG A 445 -73.03 11.07 -83.16
N ASN A 446 -72.26 10.83 -84.22
CA ASN A 446 -70.85 10.46 -84.10
C ASN A 446 -70.03 11.59 -83.45
N LEU A 447 -70.29 12.85 -83.79
CA LEU A 447 -69.67 14.01 -83.12
C LEU A 447 -70.04 14.09 -81.64
N ASP A 448 -71.31 13.90 -81.29
CA ASP A 448 -71.77 13.88 -79.88
C ASP A 448 -71.11 12.73 -79.10
N ASP A 449 -70.95 11.55 -79.73
CA ASP A 449 -70.30 10.40 -79.13
C ASP A 449 -68.77 10.58 -78.99
N ASP A 450 -68.12 11.21 -79.97
CA ASP A 450 -66.70 11.59 -79.91
C ASP A 450 -66.44 12.65 -78.82
N GLU A 451 -67.31 13.65 -78.67
CA GLU A 451 -67.20 14.63 -77.58
C GLU A 451 -67.36 13.96 -76.20
N ARG A 452 -68.27 12.98 -76.08
CA ARG A 452 -68.41 12.19 -74.85
C ARG A 452 -67.15 11.38 -74.58
N MET A 453 -66.58 10.72 -75.59
CA MET A 453 -65.34 9.98 -75.47
C MET A 453 -64.19 10.89 -75.02
N GLN A 454 -64.06 12.09 -75.60
CA GLN A 454 -63.03 13.06 -75.22
C GLN A 454 -63.17 13.53 -73.77
N ARG A 455 -64.41 13.75 -73.29
CA ARG A 455 -64.65 14.09 -71.86
C ARG A 455 -64.21 12.95 -70.95
N VAL A 456 -64.58 11.71 -71.26
CA VAL A 456 -64.17 10.53 -70.49
C VAL A 456 -62.65 10.35 -70.49
N LEU A 457 -61.98 10.51 -71.64
CA LEU A 457 -60.52 10.44 -71.72
C LEU A 457 -59.83 11.56 -70.92
N ASN A 458 -60.38 12.79 -70.96
CA ASN A 458 -59.84 13.89 -70.17
C ASN A 458 -60.04 13.69 -68.66
N GLU A 459 -61.17 13.13 -68.24
CA GLU A 459 -61.42 12.74 -66.84
C GLU A 459 -60.51 11.59 -66.39
N GLN A 460 -60.26 10.60 -67.26
CA GLN A 460 -59.31 9.52 -66.96
C GLN A 460 -57.88 10.05 -66.84
N VAL A 461 -57.44 10.92 -67.76
CA VAL A 461 -56.11 11.54 -67.70
C VAL A 461 -55.97 12.47 -66.49
N SER A 462 -57.01 13.24 -66.13
CA SER A 462 -56.97 14.10 -64.95
C SER A 462 -56.92 13.27 -63.66
N ALA A 463 -57.71 12.19 -63.57
CA ALA A 463 -57.67 11.24 -62.46
C ALA A 463 -56.31 10.55 -62.34
N GLN A 464 -55.68 10.16 -63.46
CA GLN A 464 -54.33 9.59 -63.45
C GLN A 464 -53.27 10.60 -63.02
N ARG A 465 -53.32 11.85 -63.51
CA ARG A 465 -52.43 12.92 -63.06
C ARG A 465 -52.61 13.25 -61.58
N GLU A 466 -53.83 13.18 -61.06
CA GLU A 466 -54.10 13.39 -59.64
C GLU A 466 -53.57 12.24 -58.78
N ARG A 467 -53.71 10.98 -59.23
CA ARG A 467 -53.08 9.81 -58.57
C ARG A 467 -51.56 9.92 -58.56
N HIS A 468 -50.96 10.31 -59.68
CA HIS A 468 -49.52 10.51 -59.81
C HIS A 468 -49.01 11.63 -58.88
N ARG A 469 -49.69 12.77 -58.80
CA ARG A 469 -49.36 13.84 -57.84
C ARG A 469 -49.49 13.40 -56.38
N LYS A 470 -50.52 12.61 -56.05
CA LYS A 470 -50.70 12.08 -54.69
C LYS A 470 -49.60 11.09 -54.33
N ALA A 471 -49.24 10.18 -55.24
CA ALA A 471 -48.13 9.25 -55.05
C ALA A 471 -46.78 9.97 -54.92
N GLU A 472 -46.51 10.99 -55.75
CA GLU A 472 -45.29 11.81 -55.63
C GLU A 472 -45.22 12.58 -54.30
N ALA A 473 -46.34 13.14 -53.83
CA ALA A 473 -46.41 13.78 -52.52
C ALA A 473 -46.15 12.79 -51.38
N GLN A 474 -46.69 11.57 -51.45
CA GLN A 474 -46.44 10.50 -50.49
C GLN A 474 -44.97 10.06 -50.49
N VAL A 475 -44.35 9.91 -51.67
CA VAL A 475 -42.91 9.57 -51.77
C VAL A 475 -42.04 10.67 -51.17
N ASN A 476 -42.32 11.94 -51.45
CA ASN A 476 -41.59 13.06 -50.87
C ASN A 476 -41.71 13.10 -49.34
N GLU A 477 -42.90 12.78 -48.81
CA GLU A 477 -43.13 12.72 -47.36
C GLU A 477 -42.37 11.54 -46.72
N LEU A 478 -42.39 10.37 -47.35
CA LEU A 478 -41.61 9.20 -46.91
C LEU A 478 -40.10 9.48 -46.99
N GLU A 479 -39.63 10.24 -47.98
CA GLU A 479 -38.21 10.64 -48.08
C GLU A 479 -37.81 11.58 -46.94
N ARG A 480 -38.65 12.57 -46.57
CA ARG A 480 -38.40 13.41 -45.39
C ARG A 480 -38.41 12.61 -44.10
N GLN A 481 -39.38 11.70 -43.92
CA GLN A 481 -39.43 10.84 -42.74
C GLN A 481 -38.21 9.91 -42.66
N ARG A 482 -37.69 9.44 -43.79
CA ARG A 482 -36.45 8.66 -43.87
C ARG A 482 -35.22 9.49 -43.50
N GLU A 483 -35.12 10.72 -43.98
CA GLU A 483 -34.01 11.62 -43.63
C GLU A 483 -34.02 11.95 -42.13
N ALA A 484 -35.19 12.25 -41.55
CA ALA A 484 -35.33 12.45 -40.11
C ALA A 484 -34.92 11.19 -39.32
N ARG A 485 -35.43 10.01 -39.70
CA ARG A 485 -35.08 8.75 -39.02
C ARG A 485 -33.61 8.35 -39.17
N ARG A 486 -32.95 8.76 -40.25
CA ARG A 486 -31.50 8.57 -40.42
C ARG A 486 -30.70 9.45 -39.49
N ALA A 487 -31.11 10.70 -39.31
CA ALA A 487 -30.50 11.58 -38.32
C ALA A 487 -30.69 11.03 -36.90
N ASP A 488 -31.88 10.50 -36.59
CA ASP A 488 -32.14 9.84 -35.30
C ASP A 488 -31.23 8.60 -35.11
N LEU A 489 -31.04 7.78 -36.16
CA LEU A 489 -30.11 6.64 -36.13
C LEU A 489 -28.67 7.10 -35.90
N ASP A 490 -28.18 8.07 -36.65
CA ASP A 490 -26.83 8.62 -36.49
C ASP A 490 -26.62 9.18 -35.07
N GLN A 491 -27.65 9.81 -34.49
CA GLN A 491 -27.63 10.28 -33.11
C GLN A 491 -27.53 9.11 -32.11
N THR A 492 -28.40 8.09 -32.23
CA THR A 492 -28.35 6.90 -31.35
C THR A 492 -27.03 6.13 -31.48
N GLU A 493 -26.42 6.09 -32.65
CA GLU A 493 -25.09 5.52 -32.86
C GLU A 493 -24.00 6.33 -32.16
N SER A 494 -24.08 7.66 -32.21
CA SER A 494 -23.15 8.52 -31.48
C SER A 494 -23.27 8.35 -29.96
N GLU A 495 -24.50 8.26 -29.44
CA GLU A 495 -24.79 8.00 -28.03
C GLU A 495 -24.23 6.63 -27.61
N MET A 496 -24.44 5.59 -28.41
CA MET A 496 -23.83 4.27 -28.23
C MET A 496 -22.31 4.30 -28.14
N HIS A 497 -21.66 5.03 -29.05
CA HIS A 497 -20.20 5.18 -29.02
C HIS A 497 -19.72 5.90 -27.77
N THR A 498 -20.46 6.91 -27.30
CA THR A 498 -20.12 7.58 -26.03
C THR A 498 -20.31 6.67 -24.82
N CYS A 499 -21.40 5.90 -24.75
CA CYS A 499 -21.63 4.93 -23.67
C CYS A 499 -20.56 3.83 -23.65
N ARG A 500 -20.16 3.31 -24.83
CA ARG A 500 -19.06 2.34 -24.92
C ARG A 500 -17.72 2.92 -24.45
N ARG A 501 -17.42 4.17 -24.80
CA ARG A 501 -16.19 4.82 -24.32
C ARG A 501 -16.20 4.99 -22.80
N LEU A 502 -17.32 5.43 -22.22
CA LEU A 502 -17.46 5.56 -20.77
C LEU A 502 -17.32 4.19 -20.07
N LEU A 503 -17.92 3.13 -20.62
CA LEU A 503 -17.73 1.77 -20.11
C LEU A 503 -16.27 1.31 -20.12
N GLU A 504 -15.54 1.58 -21.20
CA GLU A 504 -14.11 1.27 -21.27
C GLU A 504 -13.30 2.08 -20.25
N GLU A 505 -13.60 3.37 -20.08
CA GLU A 505 -12.97 4.22 -19.07
C GLU A 505 -13.22 3.69 -17.64
N GLU A 506 -14.46 3.27 -17.30
CA GLU A 506 -14.76 2.69 -15.98
C GLU A 506 -14.10 1.32 -15.78
N ARG A 507 -14.04 0.47 -16.82
CA ARG A 507 -13.31 -0.80 -16.78
C ARG A 507 -11.81 -0.60 -16.56
N MET A 508 -11.23 0.45 -17.13
CA MET A 508 -9.83 0.80 -16.88
C MET A 508 -9.63 1.30 -15.44
N ARG A 509 -10.55 2.12 -14.92
CA ARG A 509 -10.50 2.58 -13.53
C ARG A 509 -10.63 1.42 -12.54
N THR A 510 -11.52 0.46 -12.75
CA THR A 510 -11.62 -0.73 -11.88
C THR A 510 -10.35 -1.56 -11.93
N ALA A 511 -9.78 -1.80 -13.11
CA ALA A 511 -8.50 -2.50 -13.25
C ALA A 511 -7.35 -1.78 -12.55
N GLU A 512 -7.31 -0.44 -12.58
CA GLU A 512 -6.32 0.36 -11.84
C GLU A 512 -6.52 0.27 -10.33
N MET A 513 -7.77 0.28 -9.85
CA MET A 513 -8.07 0.12 -8.42
C MET A 513 -7.73 -1.29 -7.93
N ASP A 514 -7.98 -2.33 -8.73
CA ASP A 514 -7.58 -3.70 -8.41
C ASP A 514 -6.05 -3.85 -8.35
N ARG A 515 -5.31 -3.17 -9.24
CA ARG A 515 -3.84 -3.09 -9.16
C ARG A 515 -3.36 -2.38 -7.89
N LYS A 516 -3.99 -1.27 -7.51
CA LYS A 516 -3.68 -0.58 -6.25
C LYS A 516 -4.03 -1.44 -5.04
N HIS A 517 -5.14 -2.17 -5.08
CA HIS A 517 -5.56 -3.05 -4.00
C HIS A 517 -4.60 -4.24 -3.84
N THR A 518 -4.20 -4.87 -4.94
CA THR A 518 -3.20 -5.94 -4.91
C THR A 518 -1.86 -5.45 -4.37
N LEU A 519 -1.41 -4.24 -4.76
CA LEU A 519 -0.21 -3.61 -4.21
C LEU A 519 -0.34 -3.36 -2.69
N MET A 520 -1.45 -2.76 -2.23
CA MET A 520 -1.68 -2.56 -0.80
C MET A 520 -1.73 -3.89 -0.03
N GLN A 521 -2.30 -4.95 -0.63
CA GLN A 521 -2.29 -6.27 0.00
C GLN A 521 -0.88 -6.90 0.07
N THR A 522 0.00 -6.65 -0.91
CA THR A 522 1.39 -7.12 -0.84
C THR A 522 2.16 -6.34 0.21
N GLU A 523 2.01 -5.01 0.27
CA GLU A 523 2.62 -4.16 1.30
C GLU A 523 2.16 -4.58 2.71
N LEU A 524 0.86 -4.85 2.91
CA LEU A 524 0.37 -5.37 4.18
C LEU A 524 0.97 -6.73 4.55
N ARG A 525 1.19 -7.63 3.57
CA ARG A 525 1.85 -8.91 3.82
C ARG A 525 3.32 -8.74 4.20
N GLU A 526 4.02 -7.82 3.55
CA GLU A 526 5.40 -7.44 3.87
C GLU A 526 5.50 -6.86 5.28
N LEU A 527 4.68 -5.87 5.62
CA LEU A 527 4.61 -5.29 6.98
C LEU A 527 4.26 -6.35 8.05
N MET A 528 3.37 -7.30 7.74
CA MET A 528 3.06 -8.41 8.65
C MET A 528 4.21 -9.44 8.74
N SER A 529 5.07 -9.54 7.72
CA SER A 529 6.29 -10.34 7.78
C SER A 529 7.38 -9.65 8.61
N GLU A 530 7.57 -8.33 8.42
CA GLU A 530 8.47 -7.49 9.22
C GLU A 530 8.05 -7.48 10.68
N ARG A 531 6.75 -7.32 10.97
CA ARG A 531 6.23 -7.44 12.33
C ARG A 531 6.54 -8.81 12.95
N ARG A 532 6.38 -9.90 12.20
CA ARG A 532 6.73 -11.24 12.70
C ARG A 532 8.23 -11.38 12.95
N GLN A 533 9.07 -10.78 12.10
CA GLN A 533 10.50 -10.75 12.30
C GLN A 533 10.87 -9.95 13.55
N LEU A 534 10.35 -8.73 13.71
CA LEU A 534 10.55 -7.91 14.90
C LEU A 534 10.08 -8.60 16.19
N MET A 535 8.94 -9.33 16.15
CA MET A 535 8.48 -10.11 17.31
C MET A 535 9.42 -11.27 17.65
N ARG A 536 10.08 -11.89 16.65
CA ARG A 536 11.13 -12.90 16.92
C ARG A 536 12.37 -12.24 17.49
N GLU A 537 12.82 -11.13 16.92
CA GLU A 537 13.98 -10.37 17.41
C GLU A 537 13.75 -9.89 18.85
N LEU A 538 12.55 -9.42 19.18
CA LEU A 538 12.16 -9.08 20.56
C LEU A 538 12.16 -10.32 21.48
N GLY A 539 11.67 -11.46 21.00
CA GLY A 539 11.73 -12.73 21.75
C GLY A 539 13.17 -13.19 22.01
N ASP A 540 14.06 -13.08 21.03
CA ASP A 540 15.49 -13.41 21.16
C ASP A 540 16.19 -12.42 22.12
N LEU A 541 15.81 -11.15 22.10
CA LEU A 541 16.30 -10.15 23.06
C LEU A 541 15.79 -10.45 24.47
N ASP A 542 14.54 -10.86 24.63
CA ASP A 542 13.99 -11.29 25.92
C ASP A 542 14.69 -12.54 26.46
N SER A 543 15.02 -13.51 25.60
CA SER A 543 15.80 -14.68 26.04
C SER A 543 17.23 -14.29 26.42
N ARG A 544 17.87 -13.39 25.67
CA ARG A 544 19.20 -12.85 26.03
C ARG A 544 19.16 -12.09 27.34
N ARG A 545 18.12 -11.29 27.57
CA ARG A 545 17.89 -10.62 28.85
C ARG A 545 17.70 -11.62 29.97
N GLY A 546 16.87 -12.66 29.78
CA GLY A 546 16.68 -13.72 30.78
C GLY A 546 17.98 -14.45 31.12
N ASN A 547 18.82 -14.74 30.12
CA ASN A 547 20.16 -15.32 30.34
C ASN A 547 21.06 -14.36 31.12
N ALA A 548 21.10 -13.08 30.75
CA ALA A 548 21.88 -12.07 31.46
C ALA A 548 21.39 -11.86 32.90
N GLU A 549 20.07 -11.88 33.14
CA GLU A 549 19.48 -11.82 34.49
C GLU A 549 19.82 -13.07 35.31
N ALA A 550 19.85 -14.25 34.70
CA ALA A 550 20.28 -15.49 35.34
C ALA A 550 21.79 -15.47 35.67
N GLU A 551 22.63 -14.98 34.76
CA GLU A 551 24.06 -14.77 35.01
C GLU A 551 24.30 -13.76 36.13
N LEU A 552 23.57 -12.64 36.14
CA LEU A 552 23.62 -11.67 37.24
C LEU A 552 23.14 -12.29 38.55
N GLY A 553 22.09 -13.12 38.52
CA GLY A 553 21.64 -13.89 39.68
C GLY A 553 22.73 -14.81 40.22
N ALA A 554 23.40 -15.56 39.34
CA ALA A 554 24.52 -16.42 39.70
C ALA A 554 25.72 -15.62 40.24
N LEU A 555 26.03 -14.46 39.66
CA LEU A 555 27.10 -13.58 40.16
C LEU A 555 26.75 -12.98 41.53
N ILE A 556 25.48 -12.67 41.78
CA ILE A 556 25.02 -12.21 43.10
C ILE A 556 25.13 -13.33 44.12
N GLU A 557 24.74 -14.56 43.77
CA GLU A 557 24.91 -15.74 44.63
C GLU A 557 26.38 -15.99 44.93
N GLN A 558 27.26 -15.97 43.92
CA GLN A 558 28.71 -16.07 44.11
C GLN A 558 29.27 -14.94 44.99
N ALA A 559 28.78 -13.70 44.83
CA ALA A 559 29.20 -12.58 45.66
C ALA A 559 28.73 -12.75 47.13
N GLN A 560 27.55 -13.33 47.35
CA GLN A 560 27.05 -13.68 48.68
C GLN A 560 27.88 -14.82 49.29
N ASP A 561 28.17 -15.88 48.53
CA ASP A 561 29.04 -16.98 48.97
C ASP A 561 30.45 -16.46 49.30
N LEU A 562 30.99 -15.54 48.50
CA LEU A 562 32.27 -14.89 48.79
C LEU A 562 32.19 -14.01 50.03
N GLN A 563 31.08 -13.32 50.25
CA GLN A 563 30.86 -12.55 51.48
C GLN A 563 30.82 -13.47 52.69
N ASP A 564 30.06 -14.56 52.64
CA ASP A 564 29.95 -15.54 53.72
C ASP A 564 31.30 -16.21 53.99
N ALA A 565 32.05 -16.56 52.94
CA ALA A 565 33.41 -17.06 53.05
C ALA A 565 34.37 -16.01 53.63
N HIS A 566 34.20 -14.73 53.31
CA HIS A 566 34.99 -13.65 53.89
C HIS A 566 34.66 -13.45 55.38
N GLU A 567 33.39 -13.48 55.76
CA GLU A 567 32.95 -13.42 57.15
C GLU A 567 33.51 -14.61 57.96
N LEU A 568 33.46 -15.82 57.39
CA LEU A 568 34.10 -17.00 57.99
C LEU A 568 35.62 -16.83 58.09
N ALA A 569 36.29 -16.33 57.04
CA ALA A 569 37.72 -16.08 57.06
C ALA A 569 38.11 -15.02 58.09
N LEU A 570 37.29 -13.99 58.33
CA LEU A 570 37.52 -13.02 59.41
C LEU A 570 37.42 -13.67 60.79
N VAL A 571 36.47 -14.61 60.97
CA VAL A 571 36.38 -15.42 62.19
C VAL A 571 37.63 -16.28 62.35
N ASP A 572 38.05 -16.98 61.30
CA ASP A 572 39.27 -17.81 61.29
C ASP A 572 40.54 -16.98 61.53
N ILE A 573 40.65 -15.77 60.98
CA ILE A 573 41.76 -14.84 61.25
C ILE A 573 41.75 -14.44 62.73
N ALA A 574 40.59 -14.13 63.30
CA ALA A 574 40.49 -13.80 64.72
C ALA A 574 40.83 -15.00 65.62
N GLU A 575 40.54 -16.24 65.18
CA GLU A 575 40.98 -17.46 65.86
C GLU A 575 42.47 -17.72 65.67
N ALA A 576 43.00 -17.53 64.47
CA ALA A 576 44.42 -17.59 64.16
C ALA A 576 45.20 -16.55 64.95
N ASP A 577 44.68 -15.35 65.19
CA ASP A 577 45.31 -14.34 66.04
C ASP A 577 45.33 -14.77 67.51
N LYS A 578 44.26 -15.43 68.00
CA LYS A 578 44.26 -16.06 69.33
C LYS A 578 45.29 -17.19 69.39
N ILE A 579 45.44 -17.99 68.32
CA ILE A 579 46.43 -19.06 68.23
C ILE A 579 47.83 -18.49 68.10
N ARG A 580 48.08 -17.44 67.30
CA ARG A 580 49.35 -16.72 67.17
C ARG A 580 49.74 -16.09 68.50
N ALA A 581 48.81 -15.50 69.24
CA ALA A 581 49.06 -15.00 70.58
C ALA A 581 49.45 -16.13 71.55
N ARG A 582 48.87 -17.33 71.39
CA ARG A 582 49.26 -18.53 72.15
C ARG A 582 50.62 -19.08 71.68
N LEU A 583 50.88 -19.19 70.39
CA LEU A 583 52.12 -19.69 69.80
C LEU A 583 53.30 -18.73 70.04
N ALA A 584 53.09 -17.42 70.00
CA ALA A 584 54.09 -16.41 70.39
C ALA A 584 54.46 -16.53 71.88
N SER A 585 53.59 -17.13 72.70
CA SER A 585 53.91 -17.51 74.09
C SER A 585 54.50 -18.92 74.21
N GLU A 586 54.57 -19.69 73.11
CA GLU A 586 55.23 -21.00 73.06
C GLU A 586 56.70 -20.88 72.59
N PRO A 587 57.64 -21.54 73.28
CA PRO A 587 59.08 -21.40 73.01
C PRO A 587 59.54 -21.97 71.66
N LEU A 588 58.66 -22.65 70.91
CA LEU A 588 58.96 -23.28 69.62
C LEU A 588 58.80 -22.27 68.46
N ALA A 589 57.81 -21.37 68.53
CA ALA A 589 57.68 -20.27 67.57
C ALA A 589 58.74 -19.19 67.81
N GLN A 590 59.19 -19.02 69.06
CA GLN A 590 60.26 -18.09 69.42
C GLN A 590 61.64 -18.56 68.91
N ALA A 591 61.82 -19.86 68.64
CA ALA A 591 63.00 -20.40 67.98
C ALA A 591 62.96 -20.27 66.44
N LEU A 592 61.76 -20.22 65.83
CA LEU A 592 61.58 -20.06 64.37
C LEU A 592 61.53 -18.60 63.91
N LEU A 593 61.03 -17.68 64.75
CA LEU A 593 61.03 -16.23 64.47
C LEU A 593 62.25 -15.48 65.04
N GLY A 594 63.14 -16.16 65.77
CA GLY A 594 64.20 -15.53 66.56
C GLY A 594 65.42 -15.04 65.76
N ASP A 595 65.74 -15.67 64.62
CA ASP A 595 66.88 -15.30 63.79
C ASP A 595 66.43 -14.98 62.36
N GLU A 596 66.48 -13.69 62.00
CA GLU A 596 66.06 -13.09 60.72
C GLU A 596 66.77 -13.65 59.47
N SER A 597 67.73 -14.59 59.58
CA SER A 597 68.61 -14.98 58.48
C SER A 597 68.06 -16.03 57.51
N GLY A 598 67.04 -16.80 57.92
CA GLY A 598 66.50 -17.91 57.10
C GLY A 598 65.48 -17.47 56.05
N LEU A 599 64.41 -16.79 56.50
CA LEU A 599 63.30 -16.39 55.63
C LEU A 599 63.56 -15.09 54.84
N ALA A 600 64.49 -14.24 55.29
CA ALA A 600 64.89 -13.05 54.54
C ALA A 600 65.53 -13.37 53.17
N GLN A 601 66.05 -14.59 52.98
CA GLN A 601 66.60 -15.02 51.69
C GLN A 601 65.53 -15.23 50.61
N LEU A 602 64.25 -15.35 50.97
CA LEU A 602 63.13 -15.46 50.02
C LEU A 602 62.62 -14.09 49.54
N GLU A 603 62.91 -13.02 50.26
CA GLU A 603 62.43 -11.66 49.94
C GLU A 603 62.86 -11.18 48.54
N PRO A 604 64.13 -11.35 48.10
CA PRO A 604 64.55 -10.98 46.75
C PRO A 604 63.88 -11.79 45.63
N VAL A 605 63.57 -13.07 45.91
CA VAL A 605 62.89 -13.98 44.96
C VAL A 605 61.45 -13.53 44.75
N LEU A 606 60.75 -13.18 45.83
CA LEU A 606 59.37 -12.67 45.80
C LEU A 606 59.28 -11.30 45.12
N ASP A 607 60.25 -10.40 45.35
CA ASP A 607 60.32 -9.10 44.66
C ASP A 607 60.52 -9.28 43.15
N ARG A 608 61.33 -10.24 42.71
CA ARG A 608 61.49 -10.56 41.29
C ARG A 608 60.22 -11.18 40.68
N MET A 609 59.52 -12.06 41.42
CA MET A 609 58.24 -12.63 40.99
C MET A 609 57.14 -11.57 40.83
N THR A 610 57.02 -10.64 41.77
CA THR A 610 56.05 -9.54 41.67
C THR A 610 56.36 -8.62 40.49
N ALA A 611 57.66 -8.38 40.20
CA ALA A 611 58.08 -7.68 39.00
C ALA A 611 57.73 -8.46 37.71
N ALA A 612 57.84 -9.79 37.70
CA ALA A 612 57.42 -10.62 36.57
C ALA A 612 55.89 -10.56 36.34
N HIS A 613 55.10 -10.63 37.41
CA HIS A 613 53.64 -10.48 37.35
C HIS A 613 53.21 -9.13 36.75
N SER A 614 53.91 -8.04 37.12
CA SER A 614 53.60 -6.69 36.61
C SER A 614 53.78 -6.53 35.09
N ARG A 615 54.50 -7.44 34.43
CA ARG A 615 54.74 -7.42 32.98
C ARG A 615 53.62 -8.08 32.17
N GLY A 616 52.62 -8.66 32.81
CA GLY A 616 51.44 -9.25 32.16
C GLY A 616 51.62 -10.65 31.58
N TYR A 617 52.68 -11.37 32.00
CA TYR A 617 52.90 -12.79 31.68
C TYR A 617 52.37 -13.68 32.81
N SER A 618 51.97 -14.92 32.50
CA SER A 618 51.50 -15.86 33.54
C SER A 618 52.63 -16.22 34.51
N VAL A 619 52.33 -16.25 35.81
CA VAL A 619 53.27 -16.59 36.90
C VAL A 619 52.90 -17.93 37.54
N ALA A 620 51.93 -18.67 37.01
CA ALA A 620 51.38 -19.86 37.66
C ALA A 620 52.42 -20.97 37.88
N MET A 621 53.36 -21.19 36.95
CA MET A 621 54.51 -22.09 37.16
C MET A 621 55.41 -21.66 38.33
N LEU A 622 55.66 -20.36 38.48
CA LEU A 622 56.51 -19.85 39.55
C LEU A 622 55.79 -19.87 40.91
N ASP A 623 54.51 -19.49 40.94
CA ASP A 623 53.67 -19.60 42.14
C ASP A 623 53.62 -21.05 42.61
N ARG A 624 53.51 -22.00 41.67
CA ARG A 624 53.54 -23.41 42.00
C ARG A 624 54.90 -23.92 42.46
N ALA A 625 56.00 -23.37 41.92
CA ALA A 625 57.34 -23.64 42.40
C ALA A 625 57.54 -23.15 43.84
N VAL A 626 57.05 -21.95 44.18
CA VAL A 626 57.08 -21.42 45.54
C VAL A 626 56.23 -22.27 46.48
N GLU A 627 55.02 -22.64 46.09
CA GLU A 627 54.19 -23.56 46.88
C GLU A 627 54.88 -24.89 47.14
N ARG A 628 55.57 -25.44 46.13
CA ARG A 628 56.33 -26.68 46.28
C ARG A 628 57.52 -26.48 47.23
N GLY A 629 58.25 -25.38 47.10
CA GLY A 629 59.35 -25.02 48.00
C GLY A 629 58.90 -24.91 49.45
N LEU A 630 57.76 -24.26 49.69
CA LEU A 630 57.16 -24.16 51.03
C LEU A 630 56.70 -25.52 51.57
N GLN A 631 56.15 -26.40 50.73
CA GLN A 631 55.80 -27.76 51.12
C GLN A 631 57.03 -28.58 51.54
N VAL A 632 58.15 -28.44 50.82
CA VAL A 632 59.42 -29.07 51.19
C VAL A 632 59.93 -28.53 52.52
N ILE A 633 59.90 -27.22 52.73
CA ILE A 633 60.29 -26.59 54.00
C ILE A 633 59.41 -27.11 55.13
N GLN A 634 58.09 -27.10 54.96
CA GLN A 634 57.14 -27.61 55.95
C GLN A 634 57.37 -29.09 56.25
N TYR A 635 57.59 -29.92 55.23
CA TYR A 635 57.89 -31.33 55.42
C TYR A 635 59.19 -31.54 56.21
N THR A 636 60.23 -30.73 55.98
CA THR A 636 61.49 -30.80 56.74
C THR A 636 61.29 -30.37 58.20
N VAL A 637 60.43 -29.38 58.46
CA VAL A 637 60.03 -28.99 59.82
C VAL A 637 59.30 -30.15 60.50
N ASP A 638 58.35 -30.77 59.81
CA ASP A 638 57.56 -31.89 60.34
C ASP A 638 58.42 -33.12 60.61
N GLU A 639 59.37 -33.45 59.72
CA GLU A 639 60.32 -34.54 59.91
C GLU A 639 61.18 -34.30 61.15
N VAL A 640 61.78 -33.10 61.28
CA VAL A 640 62.64 -32.79 62.43
C VAL A 640 61.82 -32.70 63.72
N ALA A 641 60.57 -32.22 63.66
CA ALA A 641 59.62 -32.23 64.79
C ALA A 641 59.14 -33.65 65.15
N GLN A 642 59.17 -34.60 64.21
CA GLN A 642 58.89 -36.02 64.47
C GLN A 642 60.11 -36.76 65.06
N THR A 643 61.35 -36.37 64.74
CA THR A 643 62.56 -37.01 65.31
C THR A 643 62.63 -37.10 66.85
N PRO A 644 62.09 -36.20 67.70
CA PRO A 644 62.06 -36.41 69.15
C PRO A 644 61.22 -37.60 69.59
N ARG A 645 60.23 -38.06 68.80
CA ARG A 645 59.43 -39.25 69.13
C ARG A 645 60.25 -40.54 69.15
N TYR A 646 61.43 -40.55 68.52
CA TYR A 646 62.26 -41.74 68.36
C TYR A 646 63.52 -41.77 69.24
N LEU A 647 63.83 -40.71 70.00
CA LEU A 647 65.03 -40.69 70.86
C LEU A 647 64.81 -41.40 72.20
N LEU A 648 63.60 -41.35 72.76
CA LEU A 648 63.13 -42.13 73.92
C LEU A 648 61.63 -42.37 73.75
N SER A 649 61.16 -43.61 73.97
CA SER A 649 59.72 -43.88 73.90
C SER A 649 58.96 -43.07 74.96
N THR A 650 57.71 -42.72 74.67
CA THR A 650 56.81 -42.01 75.60
C THR A 650 56.75 -42.71 76.96
N GLU A 651 56.78 -44.06 76.95
CA GLU A 651 56.84 -44.89 78.16
C GLU A 651 58.12 -44.66 78.97
N VAL A 652 59.28 -44.56 78.33
CA VAL A 652 60.57 -44.30 79.01
C VAL A 652 60.61 -42.88 79.58
N MET A 653 60.03 -41.91 78.87
CA MET A 653 59.90 -40.54 79.36
C MET A 653 58.95 -40.43 80.56
N ASP A 654 57.83 -41.15 80.54
CA ASP A 654 56.89 -41.21 81.68
C ASP A 654 57.52 -41.90 82.89
N LEU A 655 58.35 -42.92 82.66
CA LEU A 655 59.11 -43.61 83.71
C LEU A 655 60.18 -42.69 84.32
N LEU A 656 60.93 -41.96 83.48
CA LEU A 656 61.91 -40.95 83.93
C LEU A 656 61.23 -39.82 84.71
N GLN A 657 60.05 -39.38 84.28
CA GLN A 657 59.30 -38.32 84.98
C GLN A 657 58.78 -38.79 86.35
N ARG A 658 58.47 -40.08 86.51
CA ARG A 658 58.07 -40.67 87.80
C ARG A 658 59.25 -40.90 88.74
N GLN A 659 60.43 -41.26 88.22
CA GLN A 659 61.58 -41.65 89.04
C GLN A 659 62.55 -40.50 89.34
N ALA A 660 62.77 -39.59 88.40
CA ALA A 660 63.74 -38.52 88.52
C ALA A 660 63.31 -37.30 87.67
N PRO A 661 62.43 -36.43 88.21
CA PRO A 661 61.84 -35.32 87.46
C PRO A 661 62.89 -34.33 86.94
N GLU A 662 63.94 -34.06 87.71
CA GLU A 662 65.05 -33.18 87.27
C GLU A 662 65.81 -33.74 86.06
N THR A 663 65.99 -35.07 85.99
CA THR A 663 66.62 -35.70 84.82
C THR A 663 65.67 -35.76 83.62
N ALA A 664 64.36 -35.90 83.85
CA ALA A 664 63.37 -35.83 82.79
C ALA A 664 63.27 -34.41 82.20
N GLU A 665 63.40 -33.36 83.02
CA GLU A 665 63.43 -31.97 82.58
C GLU A 665 64.72 -31.63 81.81
N THR A 666 65.88 -32.10 82.25
CA THR A 666 67.14 -31.92 81.50
C THR A 666 67.16 -32.71 80.20
N VAL A 667 66.63 -33.93 80.18
CA VAL A 667 66.45 -34.70 78.93
C VAL A 667 65.46 -34.01 78.00
N ARG A 668 64.36 -33.44 78.50
CA ARG A 668 63.45 -32.60 77.70
C ARG A 668 64.12 -31.32 77.19
N GLY A 669 64.98 -30.71 78.00
CA GLY A 669 65.78 -29.56 77.61
C GLY A 669 66.78 -29.90 76.51
N LEU A 670 67.45 -31.05 76.61
CA LEU A 670 68.40 -31.54 75.61
C LEU A 670 67.71 -32.05 74.34
N THR A 671 66.54 -32.70 74.43
CA THR A 671 65.77 -33.06 73.23
C THR A 671 65.20 -31.82 72.56
N ARG A 672 64.72 -30.84 73.32
CA ARG A 672 64.30 -29.53 72.80
C ARG A 672 65.45 -28.80 72.12
N TRP A 673 66.62 -28.74 72.77
CA TRP A 673 67.82 -28.12 72.21
C TRP A 673 68.34 -28.89 70.97
N SER A 674 68.31 -30.22 70.99
CA SER A 674 68.70 -31.06 69.85
C SER A 674 67.75 -30.93 68.67
N VAL A 675 66.44 -30.80 68.91
CA VAL A 675 65.43 -30.51 67.87
C VAL A 675 65.62 -29.09 67.36
N GLN A 676 65.79 -28.11 68.23
CA GLN A 676 66.05 -26.73 67.85
C GLN A 676 67.31 -26.60 67.00
N ASN A 677 68.45 -27.14 67.43
CA ASN A 677 69.71 -27.06 66.68
C ASN A 677 69.66 -27.87 65.37
N ARG A 678 68.89 -28.97 65.31
CA ARG A 678 68.68 -29.70 64.04
C ARG A 678 67.72 -28.98 63.12
N LEU A 679 66.69 -28.33 63.65
CA LEU A 679 65.79 -27.46 62.89
C LEU A 679 66.62 -26.30 62.33
N GLU A 680 67.34 -25.54 63.16
CA GLU A 680 68.16 -24.42 62.72
C GLU A 680 69.13 -24.81 61.59
N ASN A 681 69.85 -25.93 61.70
CA ASN A 681 70.80 -26.33 60.66
C ASN A 681 70.14 -26.95 59.41
N ARG A 682 69.20 -27.89 59.57
CA ARG A 682 68.56 -28.55 58.41
C ARG A 682 67.60 -27.63 57.69
N LEU A 683 66.84 -26.81 58.42
CA LEU A 683 65.93 -25.83 57.83
C LEU A 683 66.73 -24.76 57.09
N ALA A 684 67.84 -24.26 57.66
CA ALA A 684 68.68 -23.30 56.96
C ALA A 684 69.27 -23.87 55.66
N GLU A 685 69.69 -25.15 55.67
CA GLU A 685 70.20 -25.83 54.49
C GLU A 685 69.09 -26.06 53.44
N THR A 686 67.92 -26.54 53.84
CA THR A 686 66.80 -26.78 52.92
C THR A 686 66.25 -25.50 52.34
N VAL A 687 66.11 -24.44 53.15
CA VAL A 687 65.69 -23.11 52.67
C VAL A 687 66.72 -22.54 51.69
N ALA A 688 68.02 -22.63 51.98
CA ALA A 688 69.05 -22.13 51.06
C ALA A 688 69.02 -22.85 49.71
N HIS A 689 68.80 -24.18 49.71
CA HIS A 689 68.66 -24.93 48.47
C HIS A 689 67.37 -24.62 47.70
N VAL A 690 66.25 -24.46 48.40
CA VAL A 690 64.96 -24.06 47.79
C VAL A 690 65.07 -22.66 47.19
N VAL A 691 65.72 -21.71 47.88
CA VAL A 691 65.96 -20.36 47.35
C VAL A 691 66.77 -20.42 46.07
N LEU A 692 67.88 -21.17 46.07
CA LEU A 692 68.73 -21.32 44.87
C LEU A 692 67.99 -21.99 43.71
N ASP A 693 67.13 -22.96 44.00
CA ASP A 693 66.27 -23.57 42.98
C ASP A 693 65.27 -22.57 42.40
N LEU A 694 64.61 -21.79 43.25
CA LEU A 694 63.67 -20.75 42.81
C LEU A 694 64.37 -19.64 42.02
N GLU A 695 65.59 -19.25 42.39
CA GLU A 695 66.40 -18.30 41.62
C GLU A 695 66.72 -18.84 40.22
N ASN A 696 67.16 -20.11 40.11
CA ASN A 696 67.44 -20.72 38.80
C ASN A 696 66.16 -20.84 37.95
N LEU A 697 65.03 -21.20 38.55
CA LEU A 697 63.74 -21.26 37.86
C LEU A 697 63.29 -19.88 37.40
N LEU A 698 63.54 -18.83 38.18
CA LEU A 698 63.26 -17.44 37.81
C LEU A 698 64.14 -16.95 36.66
N ASP A 699 65.42 -17.29 36.67
CA ASP A 699 66.33 -16.91 35.59
C ASP A 699 65.92 -17.60 34.26
N GLU A 700 65.61 -18.90 34.29
CA GLU A 700 65.08 -19.61 33.12
C GLU A 700 63.69 -19.10 32.69
N TYR A 701 62.86 -18.68 33.64
CA TYR A 701 61.57 -18.05 33.35
C TYR A 701 61.76 -16.70 32.64
N GLU A 702 62.67 -15.84 33.12
CA GLU A 702 62.97 -14.57 32.46
C GLU A 702 63.51 -14.79 31.04
N GLU A 703 64.39 -15.78 30.85
CA GLU A 703 64.85 -16.21 29.53
C GLU A 703 63.67 -16.67 28.66
N SER A 704 62.73 -17.45 29.21
CA SER A 704 61.53 -17.93 28.50
C SER A 704 60.64 -16.77 28.03
N VAL A 705 60.48 -15.72 28.83
CA VAL A 705 59.72 -14.51 28.47
C VAL A 705 60.39 -13.79 27.31
N THR A 706 61.73 -13.67 27.32
CA THR A 706 62.44 -13.06 26.19
C THR A 706 62.31 -13.88 24.90
N MET A 707 62.30 -15.21 24.99
CA MET A 707 62.08 -16.10 23.85
C MET A 707 60.65 -16.04 23.31
N LEU A 708 59.64 -15.92 24.19
CA LEU A 708 58.25 -15.69 23.78
C LEU A 708 58.08 -14.37 23.03
N MET A 709 58.72 -13.30 23.49
CA MET A 709 58.68 -12.01 22.78
C MET A 709 59.25 -12.13 21.36
N GLN A 710 60.33 -12.90 21.20
CA GLN A 710 60.92 -13.17 19.89
C GLN A 710 59.98 -14.03 19.03
N LEU A 711 59.35 -15.07 19.59
CA LEU A 711 58.42 -15.93 18.87
C LEU A 711 57.15 -15.20 18.43
N ARG A 712 56.66 -14.26 19.23
CA ARG A 712 55.53 -13.39 18.85
C ARG A 712 55.88 -12.53 17.63
N GLU A 713 57.10 -12.01 17.57
CA GLU A 713 57.58 -11.27 16.40
C GLU A 713 57.69 -12.19 15.17
N VAL A 714 58.10 -13.45 15.34
CA VAL A 714 58.11 -14.45 14.26
C VAL A 714 56.69 -14.79 13.78
N LEU A 715 55.74 -15.01 14.69
CA LEU A 715 54.32 -15.26 14.34
C LEU A 715 53.74 -14.08 13.54
N ARG A 716 54.06 -12.85 13.94
CA ARG A 716 53.66 -11.64 13.22
C ARG A 716 54.26 -11.57 11.82
N GLN A 717 55.55 -11.88 11.69
CA GLN A 717 56.22 -11.94 10.38
C GLN A 717 55.66 -13.07 9.50
N MET A 718 55.25 -14.20 10.07
CA MET A 718 54.58 -15.28 9.32
C MET A 718 53.17 -14.88 8.86
N LEU A 719 52.44 -14.08 9.65
CA LEU A 719 51.16 -13.51 9.23
C LEU A 719 51.34 -12.54 8.05
N ASP A 720 52.39 -11.71 8.08
CA ASP A 720 52.73 -10.81 6.97
C ASP A 720 53.11 -11.57 5.68
N LEU A 721 53.61 -12.81 5.81
CA LEU A 721 53.94 -13.71 4.70
C LEU A 721 52.72 -14.51 4.16
N GLY A 722 51.52 -14.31 4.73
CA GLY A 722 50.26 -14.83 4.19
C GLY A 722 49.83 -16.21 4.67
N LEU A 723 50.32 -16.67 5.83
CA LEU A 723 49.86 -17.90 6.46
C LEU A 723 48.41 -17.77 6.98
N PRO A 724 47.63 -18.88 7.01
CA PRO A 724 46.26 -18.84 7.48
C PRO A 724 46.18 -18.37 8.94
N THR A 725 45.35 -17.35 9.18
CA THR A 725 45.10 -16.78 10.51
C THR A 725 44.49 -17.80 11.48
N GLU A 726 43.88 -18.87 10.97
CA GLU A 726 43.32 -19.97 11.77
C GLU A 726 44.39 -20.74 12.54
N GLU A 727 45.60 -20.91 12.00
CA GLU A 727 46.70 -21.61 12.68
C GLU A 727 47.50 -20.67 13.60
N ILE A 728 47.51 -19.36 13.33
CA ILE A 728 48.30 -18.36 14.07
C ILE A 728 47.52 -17.78 15.26
N ALA A 729 46.22 -17.50 15.10
CA ALA A 729 45.38 -16.94 16.16
C ALA A 729 45.39 -17.72 17.49
N PRO A 730 45.32 -19.08 17.51
CA PRO A 730 45.40 -19.82 18.77
C PRO A 730 46.78 -19.71 19.44
N LEU A 731 47.86 -19.64 18.65
CA LEU A 731 49.22 -19.47 19.15
C LEU A 731 49.46 -18.07 19.72
N GLU A 732 48.86 -17.04 19.10
CA GLU A 732 48.88 -15.68 19.63
C GLU A 732 48.09 -15.55 20.94
N ALA A 733 46.93 -16.22 21.03
CA ALA A 733 46.12 -16.24 22.25
C ALA A 733 46.90 -16.79 23.45
N VAL A 734 47.73 -17.81 23.22
CA VAL A 734 48.53 -18.48 24.26
C VAL A 734 49.90 -17.81 24.52
N SER A 735 50.30 -16.83 23.70
CA SER A 735 51.64 -16.18 23.74
C SER A 735 51.96 -15.32 24.97
N HIS A 736 50.99 -15.13 25.88
CA HIS A 736 51.19 -14.47 27.18
C HIS A 736 51.54 -15.47 28.31
N MET A 737 51.50 -16.78 28.00
CA MET A 737 51.79 -17.85 28.95
C MET A 737 53.19 -18.45 28.69
N PRO A 738 54.23 -18.11 29.47
CA PRO A 738 55.57 -18.74 29.38
C PRO A 738 55.55 -20.26 29.52
N GLU A 739 54.57 -20.80 30.22
CA GLU A 739 54.36 -22.24 30.44
C GLU A 739 54.06 -22.99 29.13
N ALA A 740 53.48 -22.29 28.15
CA ALA A 740 53.19 -22.84 26.83
C ALA A 740 54.36 -22.68 25.85
N LEU A 741 55.48 -22.05 26.24
CA LEU A 741 56.61 -21.80 25.33
C LEU A 741 57.13 -23.06 24.62
N PRO A 742 57.30 -24.24 25.27
CA PRO A 742 57.72 -25.45 24.56
C PRO A 742 56.72 -25.86 23.48
N GLN A 743 55.41 -25.73 23.72
CA GLN A 743 54.36 -26.03 22.76
C GLN A 743 54.37 -25.02 21.60
N ILE A 744 54.40 -23.73 21.91
CA ILE A 744 54.50 -22.66 20.90
C ILE A 744 55.75 -22.86 20.06
N SER A 745 56.90 -23.20 20.65
CA SER A 745 58.14 -23.42 19.91
C SER A 745 58.07 -24.62 18.95
N ARG A 746 57.36 -25.69 19.34
CA ARG A 746 57.11 -26.87 18.49
C ARG A 746 56.19 -26.55 17.32
N GLU A 747 55.09 -25.84 17.59
CA GLU A 747 54.14 -25.44 16.55
C GLU A 747 54.72 -24.39 15.60
N VAL A 748 55.42 -23.37 16.12
CA VAL A 748 56.13 -22.39 15.27
C VAL A 748 57.20 -23.07 14.44
N ARG A 749 57.94 -24.05 14.98
CA ARG A 749 58.89 -24.84 14.17
C ARG A 749 58.19 -25.65 13.09
N ARG A 750 57.03 -26.27 13.38
CA ARG A 750 56.21 -27.00 12.40
C ARG A 750 55.77 -26.06 11.27
N LEU A 751 55.26 -24.89 11.62
CA LEU A 751 54.84 -23.85 10.68
C LEU A 751 56.01 -23.34 9.83
N LEU A 752 57.14 -22.98 10.45
CA LEU A 752 58.36 -22.56 9.74
C LEU A 752 58.86 -23.63 8.76
N ARG A 753 58.75 -24.91 9.11
CA ARG A 753 59.11 -26.00 8.21
C ARG A 753 58.14 -26.13 7.04
N GLN A 754 56.84 -26.05 7.31
CA GLN A 754 55.80 -26.10 6.27
C GLN A 754 55.90 -24.90 5.30
N THR A 755 56.25 -23.72 5.80
CA THR A 755 56.45 -22.53 4.97
C THR A 755 57.74 -22.61 4.16
N LEU A 756 58.85 -23.04 4.76
CA LEU A 756 60.07 -23.32 4.01
C LEU A 756 59.83 -24.37 2.91
N ASP A 757 59.14 -25.47 3.21
CA ASP A 757 58.81 -26.51 2.22
C ASP A 757 57.93 -25.95 1.09
N ALA A 758 56.97 -25.08 1.40
CA ALA A 758 56.13 -24.40 0.40
C ALA A 758 56.92 -23.41 -0.46
N ILE A 759 57.78 -22.60 0.15
CA ILE A 759 58.65 -21.64 -0.57
C ILE A 759 59.65 -22.40 -1.45
N TYR A 760 60.21 -23.51 -0.99
CA TYR A 760 61.08 -24.37 -1.80
C TYR A 760 60.33 -25.01 -2.98
N LEU A 761 59.08 -25.44 -2.79
CA LEU A 761 58.23 -25.93 -3.88
C LEU A 761 57.88 -24.83 -4.91
N GLU A 762 57.68 -23.60 -4.44
CA GLU A 762 57.36 -22.44 -5.27
C GLU A 762 58.59 -21.88 -6.01
N ALA A 763 59.76 -21.90 -5.38
CA ALA A 763 61.04 -21.52 -5.97
C ALA A 763 61.47 -22.46 -7.10
N ASP A 764 61.14 -23.76 -7.01
CA ASP A 764 61.40 -24.74 -8.08
C ASP A 764 60.50 -24.53 -9.32
N GLN A 765 59.39 -23.80 -9.17
CA GLN A 765 58.43 -23.49 -10.24
C GLN A 765 58.69 -22.14 -10.95
N ARG A 766 59.50 -21.23 -10.36
CA ARG A 766 59.74 -19.87 -10.88
C ARG A 766 61.05 -19.72 -11.67
N ASP A 767 61.11 -18.71 -12.54
CA ASP A 767 62.32 -18.32 -13.28
C ASP A 767 63.37 -17.67 -12.36
N ARG A 768 64.67 -17.92 -12.62
CA ARG A 768 65.84 -17.57 -11.77
C ARG A 768 65.91 -16.15 -11.18
N GLY A 769 65.18 -15.17 -11.74
CA GLY A 769 65.18 -13.79 -11.27
C GLY A 769 64.22 -13.52 -10.09
N GLU A 770 63.10 -14.24 -10.01
CA GLU A 770 62.11 -14.09 -8.93
C GLU A 770 62.44 -14.99 -7.71
N ALA A 771 63.23 -16.05 -7.92
CA ALA A 771 63.76 -16.87 -6.83
C ALA A 771 64.72 -16.09 -5.92
N ALA A 772 65.44 -15.09 -6.44
CA ALA A 772 66.43 -14.34 -5.67
C ALA A 772 65.83 -13.51 -4.51
N SER A 773 64.57 -13.06 -4.62
CA SER A 773 63.88 -12.39 -3.51
C SER A 773 63.31 -13.36 -2.47
N LEU A 774 63.13 -14.64 -2.85
CA LEU A 774 62.74 -15.70 -1.92
C LEU A 774 63.96 -16.26 -1.18
N ASP A 775 65.15 -16.19 -1.76
CA ASP A 775 66.39 -16.65 -1.10
C ASP A 775 66.67 -15.85 0.20
N ASP A 776 66.46 -14.53 0.19
CA ASP A 776 66.64 -13.68 1.38
C ASP A 776 65.61 -14.03 2.49
N THR A 777 64.37 -14.37 2.13
CA THR A 777 63.34 -14.76 3.11
C THR A 777 63.57 -16.17 3.63
N VAL A 778 64.03 -17.09 2.79
CA VAL A 778 64.46 -18.45 3.17
C VAL A 778 65.63 -18.37 4.16
N GLU A 779 66.64 -17.52 3.92
CA GLU A 779 67.77 -17.37 4.84
C GLU A 779 67.31 -16.92 6.24
N VAL A 780 66.37 -15.97 6.31
CA VAL A 780 65.79 -15.50 7.59
C VAL A 780 65.01 -16.61 8.29
N LEU A 781 64.16 -17.34 7.57
CA LEU A 781 63.37 -18.44 8.13
C LEU A 781 64.25 -19.62 8.60
N GLU A 782 65.32 -19.95 7.88
CA GLU A 782 66.29 -20.96 8.28
C GLU A 782 67.10 -20.54 9.51
N GLN A 783 67.51 -19.26 9.58
CA GLN A 783 68.19 -18.73 10.77
C GLN A 783 67.28 -18.78 12.01
N LEU A 784 65.99 -18.48 11.84
CA LEU A 784 65.00 -18.58 12.92
C LEU A 784 64.76 -20.02 13.36
N MET A 785 64.64 -20.94 12.40
CA MET A 785 64.51 -22.37 12.68
C MET A 785 65.75 -22.94 13.39
N GLN A 786 66.96 -22.54 12.98
CA GLN A 786 68.20 -22.92 13.65
C GLN A 786 68.26 -22.39 15.08
N ARG A 787 67.82 -21.14 15.32
CA ARG A 787 67.77 -20.57 16.68
C ARG A 787 66.80 -21.34 17.58
N LEU A 788 65.62 -21.68 17.07
CA LEU A 788 64.67 -22.53 17.80
C LEU A 788 65.23 -23.92 18.10
N ASP A 789 65.96 -24.52 17.16
CA ASP A 789 66.58 -25.83 17.38
C ASP A 789 67.74 -25.77 18.38
N THR A 790 68.49 -24.67 18.43
CA THR A 790 69.53 -24.47 19.46
C THR A 790 68.96 -24.21 20.86
N SER A 791 67.71 -23.77 20.97
CA SER A 791 67.07 -23.50 22.26
C SER A 791 66.74 -24.76 23.07
N GLY A 792 66.72 -25.94 22.42
CA GLY A 792 66.39 -27.21 23.08
C GLY A 792 64.91 -27.38 23.49
N LEU A 793 64.03 -26.43 23.11
CA LEU A 793 62.60 -26.44 23.43
C LEU A 793 61.76 -27.30 22.46
N THR A 794 62.30 -27.60 21.28
CA THR A 794 61.57 -28.24 20.16
C THR A 794 61.62 -29.77 20.18
N GLY A 795 62.27 -30.38 21.18
CA GLY A 795 62.31 -31.83 21.40
C GLY A 795 61.11 -32.35 22.19
N GLU A 796 60.97 -33.68 22.30
CA GLU A 796 59.89 -34.33 23.08
C GLU A 796 59.96 -34.01 24.58
N THR A 797 61.17 -33.77 25.10
CA THR A 797 61.38 -33.26 26.47
C THR A 797 62.20 -31.98 26.41
N PRO A 798 61.61 -30.81 26.72
CA PRO A 798 62.34 -29.54 26.76
C PRO A 798 63.43 -29.57 27.83
N VAL A 799 64.60 -29.01 27.50
CA VAL A 799 65.79 -28.99 28.37
C VAL A 799 65.77 -27.73 29.24
N GLY A 800 65.82 -27.88 30.56
CA GLY A 800 65.87 -26.77 31.53
C GLY A 800 65.30 -27.17 32.89
N SER A 801 65.76 -26.55 33.97
CA SER A 801 65.22 -26.79 35.31
C SER A 801 63.72 -26.44 35.39
N LEU A 802 63.28 -25.37 34.70
CA LEU A 802 61.89 -24.93 34.61
C LEU A 802 60.99 -25.98 33.98
N TRP A 803 61.43 -26.55 32.86
CA TRP A 803 60.62 -27.54 32.15
C TRP A 803 60.66 -28.93 32.80
N THR A 804 61.77 -29.26 33.47
CA THR A 804 61.80 -30.43 34.34
C THR A 804 60.88 -30.27 35.54
N PHE A 805 60.73 -29.05 36.08
CA PHE A 805 59.76 -28.77 37.13
C PHE A 805 58.32 -28.86 36.61
N GLN A 806 58.01 -28.27 35.46
CA GLN A 806 56.70 -28.35 34.82
C GLN A 806 56.24 -29.80 34.62
N SER A 807 57.12 -30.66 34.08
CA SER A 807 56.81 -32.06 33.78
C SER A 807 56.77 -32.98 35.02
N SER A 808 57.57 -32.69 36.04
CA SER A 808 57.74 -33.60 37.19
C SER A 808 57.10 -33.11 38.49
N GLY A 809 56.78 -31.82 38.60
CA GLY A 809 56.33 -31.14 39.82
C GLY A 809 57.35 -31.10 40.95
N MET A 810 58.61 -31.48 40.69
CA MET A 810 59.69 -31.58 41.68
C MET A 810 60.73 -30.49 41.46
N LEU A 811 61.14 -29.84 42.55
CA LEU A 811 62.29 -28.92 42.51
C LEU A 811 63.61 -29.68 42.29
N PRO A 812 64.63 -29.06 41.68
CA PRO A 812 65.94 -29.68 41.46
C PRO A 812 66.56 -30.30 42.73
N PHE A 813 66.44 -29.62 43.87
CA PHE A 813 66.87 -30.11 45.18
C PHE A 813 66.22 -31.43 45.57
N GLU A 814 64.91 -31.59 45.36
CA GLU A 814 64.21 -32.84 45.68
C GLU A 814 64.69 -34.00 44.82
N LYS A 815 65.01 -33.73 43.55
CA LYS A 815 65.44 -34.74 42.60
C LYS A 815 66.86 -35.25 42.90
N HIS A 816 67.77 -34.34 43.25
CA HIS A 816 69.20 -34.63 43.36
C HIS A 816 69.70 -34.84 44.80
N VAL A 817 69.07 -34.22 45.80
CA VAL A 817 69.56 -34.18 47.19
C VAL A 817 68.69 -34.99 48.16
N LEU A 818 67.36 -34.94 48.04
CA LEU A 818 66.47 -35.68 48.94
C LEU A 818 66.30 -37.16 48.54
N THR A 819 66.30 -38.05 49.53
CA THR A 819 65.98 -39.48 49.34
C THR A 819 64.47 -39.69 49.19
N ALA A 820 64.03 -40.80 48.58
CA ALA A 820 62.61 -41.04 48.29
C ALA A 820 61.67 -41.03 49.52
N LEU A 821 62.21 -41.24 50.72
CA LEU A 821 61.47 -41.19 51.99
C LEU A 821 61.31 -39.77 52.54
N GLU A 822 62.20 -38.85 52.15
CA GLU A 822 62.23 -37.45 52.61
C GLU A 822 61.46 -36.52 51.66
N ARG A 823 60.80 -37.08 50.64
CA ARG A 823 60.09 -36.32 49.60
C ARG A 823 58.62 -36.16 49.96
N PRO A 824 58.07 -34.93 49.91
CA PRO A 824 56.64 -34.72 50.05
C PRO A 824 55.89 -35.26 48.82
N GLU A 825 54.64 -35.68 49.01
CA GLU A 825 53.78 -36.19 47.93
C GLU A 825 53.55 -35.09 46.87
N ILE A 826 53.52 -35.48 45.59
CA ILE A 826 53.39 -34.54 44.47
C ILE A 826 51.90 -34.37 44.14
N ASN A 827 51.43 -33.12 44.11
CA ASN A 827 50.07 -32.80 43.71
C ASN A 827 49.93 -32.91 42.19
N LYS A 828 49.25 -33.96 41.71
CA LYS A 828 49.01 -34.17 40.26
C LYS A 828 48.13 -33.10 39.63
N ALA A 829 47.18 -32.54 40.38
CA ALA A 829 46.31 -31.48 39.88
C ALA A 829 47.11 -30.20 39.57
N ALA A 830 48.17 -29.94 40.34
CA ALA A 830 49.04 -28.82 40.09
C ALA A 830 49.91 -28.99 38.84
N ILE A 831 50.29 -30.22 38.49
CA ILE A 831 51.00 -30.51 37.24
C ILE A 831 50.09 -30.24 36.05
N ALA A 832 48.81 -30.64 36.13
CA ALA A 832 47.84 -30.36 35.08
C ALA A 832 47.62 -28.84 34.87
N GLN A 833 47.60 -28.05 35.95
CA GLN A 833 47.43 -26.59 35.86
C GLN A 833 48.63 -25.87 35.22
N MET A 834 49.84 -26.43 35.32
CA MET A 834 51.03 -25.88 34.66
C MET A 834 51.11 -26.25 33.16
N ASN A 835 50.23 -27.13 32.67
CA ASN A 835 50.22 -27.61 31.28
C ASN A 835 48.92 -27.16 30.58
N PRO A 836 48.92 -26.04 29.85
CA PRO A 836 47.70 -25.52 29.22
C PRO A 836 47.18 -26.33 28.02
N GLY A 837 47.95 -27.31 27.50
CA GLY A 837 47.63 -28.06 26.29
C GLY A 837 47.07 -29.48 26.48
N ASP A 838 47.10 -30.04 27.69
CA ASP A 838 46.60 -31.41 27.96
C ASP A 838 45.08 -31.42 28.28
N ALA A 839 44.43 -30.24 28.32
CA ALA A 839 43.02 -30.11 28.69
C ALA A 839 42.04 -30.51 27.56
N ASP A 840 42.49 -30.50 26.30
CA ASP A 840 41.61 -30.71 25.13
C ASP A 840 41.63 -32.16 24.59
N ASP A 841 42.51 -33.04 25.07
CA ASP A 841 42.63 -34.44 24.61
C ASP A 841 41.90 -35.47 25.52
N GLU A 842 41.28 -35.05 26.63
CA GLU A 842 40.32 -35.90 27.36
C GLU A 842 38.88 -35.58 26.91
N GLU A 843 38.41 -36.32 25.91
CA GLU A 843 37.00 -36.38 25.50
C GLU A 843 36.06 -36.49 26.71
N SER A 844 35.34 -35.40 26.98
CA SER A 844 33.97 -35.33 27.51
C SER A 844 33.47 -36.58 28.26
N VAL A 845 33.88 -36.73 29.51
CA VAL A 845 33.05 -37.40 30.51
C VAL A 845 32.25 -36.30 31.20
N GLU A 846 30.94 -36.26 30.92
CA GLU A 846 29.99 -35.37 31.59
C GLU A 846 30.14 -35.46 33.12
N ALA A 847 30.82 -34.48 33.70
CA ALA A 847 30.82 -34.25 35.13
C ALA A 847 29.48 -33.61 35.50
N THR A 848 28.51 -34.46 35.87
CA THR A 848 27.32 -34.01 36.61
C THR A 848 27.75 -33.54 38.01
N PRO A 849 27.21 -32.42 38.52
CA PRO A 849 27.54 -31.97 39.86
C PRO A 849 26.89 -32.94 40.87
N THR A 850 27.72 -33.66 41.62
CA THR A 850 27.29 -34.48 42.75
C THR A 850 26.72 -33.59 43.86
N GLN A 851 25.41 -33.32 43.79
CA GLN A 851 24.63 -33.02 44.99
C GLN A 851 24.46 -34.32 45.78
N VAL A 852 24.98 -34.31 47.00
CA VAL A 852 24.78 -35.36 47.98
C VAL A 852 23.38 -35.16 48.55
N ASP A 853 22.46 -36.09 48.32
CA ASP A 853 21.26 -36.17 49.15
C ASP A 853 20.74 -37.58 49.36
N ALA A 854 20.06 -37.70 50.51
CA ALA A 854 19.83 -38.89 51.28
C ALA A 854 18.86 -39.90 50.66
N SER A 855 18.96 -41.12 51.19
CA SER A 855 18.08 -42.28 51.04
C SER A 855 16.61 -41.96 50.75
N ASP A 856 16.03 -42.60 49.74
CA ASP A 856 14.75 -43.30 49.91
C ASP A 856 14.52 -44.40 48.87
N THR A 857 14.37 -45.61 49.37
CA THR A 857 13.98 -46.82 48.66
C THR A 857 12.47 -46.85 48.49
N SER A 858 11.94 -46.62 47.27
CA SER A 858 10.75 -47.31 46.72
C SER A 858 10.18 -46.59 45.49
N GLN A 859 10.69 -46.86 44.28
CA GLN A 859 9.91 -46.67 43.05
C GLN A 859 10.25 -47.79 42.05
N THR A 860 9.32 -48.73 41.89
CA THR A 860 9.34 -49.81 40.90
C THR A 860 8.62 -49.38 39.63
N TRP A 861 9.22 -48.44 38.88
CA TRP A 861 8.83 -48.14 37.50
C TRP A 861 10.08 -47.71 36.72
N GLU A 862 10.41 -48.44 35.66
CA GLU A 862 11.42 -48.00 34.69
C GLU A 862 10.77 -47.01 33.70
N PRO A 863 11.45 -45.90 33.35
CA PRO A 863 10.93 -44.96 32.37
C PRO A 863 10.98 -45.57 30.95
N ILE A 864 9.87 -45.43 30.22
CA ILE A 864 9.77 -45.81 28.81
C ILE A 864 10.58 -44.82 27.97
N ALA A 865 11.40 -45.32 27.05
CA ALA A 865 12.13 -44.50 26.10
C ALA A 865 11.16 -43.70 25.21
N GLU A 866 11.49 -42.43 24.95
CA GLU A 866 10.68 -41.55 24.11
C GLU A 866 10.49 -42.12 22.69
N PRO A 867 9.31 -41.94 22.09
CA PRO A 867 9.02 -42.47 20.77
C PRO A 867 9.96 -41.85 19.72
N ALA A 868 10.55 -42.69 18.87
CA ALA A 868 11.36 -42.22 17.76
C ALA A 868 10.45 -41.53 16.72
N ASP A 869 10.48 -40.20 16.69
CA ASP A 869 9.92 -39.38 15.63
C ASP A 869 10.65 -39.68 14.31
N ARG A 870 10.14 -40.67 13.56
CA ARG A 870 10.61 -40.95 12.19
C ARG A 870 9.53 -40.91 11.13
N ASP A 871 8.27 -40.64 11.50
CA ASP A 871 7.17 -40.48 10.53
C ASP A 871 6.37 -39.18 10.80
N GLY A 872 7.10 -38.06 10.92
CA GLY A 872 6.53 -36.71 10.91
C GLY A 872 7.15 -35.92 9.78
N ILE A 873 6.37 -35.61 8.73
CA ILE A 873 6.81 -34.70 7.68
C ILE A 873 6.86 -33.30 8.29
N ASP A 874 8.05 -32.73 8.41
CA ASP A 874 8.29 -31.36 8.89
C ASP A 874 7.64 -30.33 7.96
N LEU A 875 6.45 -29.85 8.34
CA LEU A 875 5.71 -28.79 7.63
C LEU A 875 6.32 -27.38 7.80
N THR A 876 7.43 -27.25 8.55
CA THR A 876 8.14 -25.99 8.79
C THR A 876 9.23 -25.68 7.76
N SER A 877 9.66 -26.67 6.96
CA SER A 877 10.70 -26.48 5.92
C SER A 877 10.17 -25.93 4.59
N ARG A 878 8.84 -25.83 4.41
CA ARG A 878 8.20 -25.44 3.13
C ARG A 878 7.78 -23.97 3.01
N VAL A 879 8.00 -23.14 4.04
CA VAL A 879 7.49 -21.75 4.06
C VAL A 879 8.60 -20.69 3.87
N THR A 880 9.86 -21.08 3.80
CA THR A 880 11.02 -20.14 3.78
C THR A 880 12.00 -20.39 2.64
N ALA A 881 11.51 -20.70 1.43
CA ALA A 881 12.32 -20.61 0.22
C ALA A 881 11.47 -20.14 -0.95
N GLY A 882 11.59 -18.84 -1.28
CA GLY A 882 11.20 -18.34 -2.58
C GLY A 882 12.11 -18.94 -3.65
N LEU A 883 11.51 -19.44 -4.73
CA LEU A 883 12.13 -20.04 -5.92
C LEU A 883 12.85 -21.37 -5.67
N ALA A 884 12.23 -22.47 -6.14
CA ALA A 884 12.88 -23.76 -6.22
C ALA A 884 13.93 -23.79 -7.34
N PRO A 885 15.12 -24.38 -7.12
CA PRO A 885 16.00 -24.77 -8.22
C PRO A 885 15.39 -25.95 -8.97
N ALA A 886 15.37 -25.84 -10.30
CA ALA A 886 14.96 -26.91 -11.19
C ALA A 886 16.06 -27.98 -11.24
N GLU A 887 15.90 -29.06 -10.46
CA GLU A 887 16.43 -30.40 -10.71
C GLU A 887 16.18 -31.30 -9.49
N VAL A 888 14.98 -31.88 -9.40
CA VAL A 888 14.76 -33.13 -8.68
C VAL A 888 13.85 -33.98 -9.57
N LEU A 889 14.47 -34.86 -10.36
CA LEU A 889 13.76 -35.96 -11.02
C LEU A 889 13.24 -36.88 -9.92
N GLY A 890 11.93 -36.84 -9.69
CA GLY A 890 11.22 -37.77 -8.81
C GLY A 890 11.36 -39.22 -9.30
N ASP A 891 11.29 -40.15 -8.35
CA ASP A 891 11.35 -41.60 -8.56
C ASP A 891 10.26 -42.01 -9.59
N PRO A 892 10.50 -42.93 -10.55
CA PRO A 892 9.56 -43.24 -11.63
C PRO A 892 8.17 -43.71 -11.15
N GLY A 893 8.04 -44.17 -9.89
CA GLY A 893 6.74 -44.48 -9.29
C GLY A 893 5.90 -43.23 -9.00
N GLU A 894 6.51 -42.11 -8.62
CA GLU A 894 5.79 -40.87 -8.31
C GLU A 894 5.24 -40.20 -9.57
N LEU A 895 5.92 -40.34 -10.71
CA LEU A 895 5.44 -39.86 -12.00
C LEU A 895 4.22 -40.64 -12.51
N ASP A 896 4.19 -41.96 -12.29
CA ASP A 896 3.03 -42.80 -12.65
C ASP A 896 1.82 -42.43 -11.78
N ASP A 897 2.02 -42.17 -10.49
CA ASP A 897 0.95 -41.74 -9.58
C ASP A 897 0.43 -40.34 -9.91
N ILE A 898 1.30 -39.40 -10.28
CA ILE A 898 0.90 -38.06 -10.75
C ILE A 898 0.10 -38.18 -12.05
N SER A 899 0.55 -39.00 -13.01
CA SER A 899 -0.17 -39.18 -14.28
C SER A 899 -1.56 -39.79 -14.08
N ARG A 900 -1.70 -40.68 -13.09
CA ARG A 900 -2.98 -41.29 -12.71
C ARG A 900 -3.90 -40.28 -12.05
N LEU A 901 -3.38 -39.45 -11.15
CA LEU A 901 -4.15 -38.39 -10.49
C LEU A 901 -4.59 -37.30 -11.46
N GLU A 902 -3.76 -36.95 -12.45
CA GLU A 902 -4.13 -36.03 -13.53
C GLU A 902 -5.28 -36.60 -14.40
N LEU A 903 -5.27 -37.90 -14.67
CA LEU A 903 -6.33 -38.57 -15.43
C LEU A 903 -7.64 -38.63 -14.61
N GLU A 904 -7.54 -38.87 -13.31
CA GLU A 904 -8.69 -38.83 -12.40
C GLU A 904 -9.27 -37.41 -12.27
N LEU A 905 -8.43 -36.37 -12.23
CA LEU A 905 -8.84 -34.96 -12.25
C LEU A 905 -9.50 -34.56 -13.58
N ALA A 906 -8.93 -34.95 -14.72
CA ALA A 906 -9.52 -34.69 -16.03
C ALA A 906 -10.91 -35.34 -16.19
N ASN A 907 -11.10 -36.53 -15.60
CA ASN A 907 -12.41 -37.19 -15.56
C ASN A 907 -13.40 -36.45 -14.64
N LEU A 908 -12.93 -35.90 -13.52
CA LEU A 908 -13.77 -35.11 -12.60
C LEU A 908 -14.18 -33.76 -13.20
N ASP A 909 -13.31 -33.13 -13.98
CA ASP A 909 -13.58 -31.89 -14.70
C ASP A 909 -14.53 -32.13 -15.88
N ALA A 910 -14.37 -33.23 -16.62
CA ALA A 910 -15.34 -33.64 -17.64
C ALA A 910 -16.73 -33.90 -17.02
N ALA A 911 -16.79 -34.52 -15.84
CA ALA A 911 -18.01 -34.73 -15.09
C ALA A 911 -18.54 -33.46 -14.39
N ALA A 912 -17.74 -32.38 -14.30
CA ALA A 912 -18.20 -31.10 -13.76
C ALA A 912 -19.08 -30.35 -14.77
N ALA A 913 -18.76 -30.44 -16.07
CA ALA A 913 -19.58 -29.87 -17.14
C ALA A 913 -20.97 -30.56 -17.25
N GLU A 914 -21.05 -31.86 -16.97
CA GLU A 914 -22.34 -32.57 -16.92
C GLU A 914 -23.17 -32.22 -15.67
N ARG A 915 -22.55 -31.72 -14.60
CA ARG A 915 -23.21 -31.28 -13.35
C ARG A 915 -23.67 -29.82 -13.40
N SER A 916 -23.05 -28.98 -14.22
CA SER A 916 -23.51 -27.58 -14.40
C SER A 916 -24.82 -27.47 -15.19
N ASP A 917 -25.13 -28.48 -16.01
CA ASP A 917 -26.34 -28.51 -16.85
C ASP A 917 -27.53 -29.24 -16.17
N THR A 918 -27.36 -29.72 -14.93
CA THR A 918 -28.45 -30.32 -14.14
C THR A 918 -29.12 -29.27 -13.25
N ILE A 919 -30.34 -28.87 -13.59
CA ILE A 919 -31.21 -28.05 -12.75
C ILE A 919 -32.18 -29.00 -12.01
N ASP A 920 -32.27 -28.89 -10.69
CA ASP A 920 -33.14 -29.71 -9.81
C ASP A 920 -33.00 -31.24 -9.94
N GLY A 921 -31.79 -31.72 -10.21
CA GLY A 921 -31.46 -33.16 -10.16
C GLY A 921 -32.03 -34.00 -11.30
N VAL A 922 -32.56 -33.37 -12.36
CA VAL A 922 -33.00 -34.06 -13.58
C VAL A 922 -32.00 -33.77 -14.71
N PRO A 923 -31.35 -34.79 -15.29
CA PRO A 923 -30.45 -34.59 -16.41
C PRO A 923 -31.24 -34.24 -17.68
N PRO A 924 -30.78 -33.26 -18.49
CA PRO A 924 -31.46 -32.88 -19.72
C PRO A 924 -31.51 -34.05 -20.72
N PRO A 925 -32.58 -34.16 -21.52
CA PRO A 925 -32.74 -35.27 -22.45
C PRO A 925 -31.56 -35.35 -23.43
N ALA A 926 -31.14 -36.56 -23.76
CA ALA A 926 -29.97 -36.83 -24.60
C ALA A 926 -30.17 -36.43 -26.07
N ASP A 927 -31.42 -36.29 -26.52
CA ASP A 927 -31.75 -35.87 -27.88
C ASP A 927 -31.75 -34.34 -28.02
N PRO A 928 -30.95 -33.76 -28.94
CA PRO A 928 -30.78 -32.31 -29.07
C PRO A 928 -32.07 -31.59 -29.49
N ALA A 929 -32.90 -32.21 -30.32
CA ALA A 929 -34.19 -31.65 -30.73
C ALA A 929 -35.19 -31.53 -29.56
N ALA A 930 -35.06 -32.38 -28.54
CA ALA A 930 -35.89 -32.31 -27.33
C ALA A 930 -35.42 -31.19 -26.39
N ARG A 931 -34.10 -30.90 -26.35
CA ARG A 931 -33.54 -29.74 -25.63
C ARG A 931 -34.03 -28.43 -26.22
N ASP A 932 -33.95 -28.29 -27.54
CA ASP A 932 -34.40 -27.08 -28.26
C ASP A 932 -35.91 -26.82 -28.05
N SER A 933 -36.72 -27.89 -27.95
CA SER A 933 -38.15 -27.78 -27.66
C SER A 933 -38.46 -27.39 -26.21
N LEU A 934 -37.61 -27.79 -25.25
CA LEU A 934 -37.74 -27.43 -23.84
C LEU A 934 -37.34 -25.97 -23.62
N THR A 935 -36.24 -25.52 -24.22
CA THR A 935 -35.83 -24.11 -24.16
C THR A 935 -36.86 -23.20 -24.83
N SER A 936 -37.48 -23.64 -25.94
CA SER A 936 -38.58 -22.90 -26.57
C SER A 936 -39.84 -22.83 -25.70
N LEU A 937 -40.13 -23.87 -24.90
CA LEU A 937 -41.26 -23.88 -23.97
C LEU A 937 -40.96 -23.06 -22.71
N GLU A 938 -39.72 -23.02 -22.24
CA GLU A 938 -39.27 -22.17 -21.14
C GLU A 938 -39.33 -20.69 -21.52
N ASP A 939 -38.94 -20.33 -22.75
CA ASP A 939 -39.11 -18.98 -23.28
C ASP A 939 -40.60 -18.60 -23.37
N GLU A 940 -41.46 -19.51 -23.87
CA GLU A 940 -42.92 -19.29 -23.92
C GLU A 940 -43.59 -19.20 -22.54
N LEU A 941 -43.05 -19.89 -21.53
CA LEU A 941 -43.53 -19.82 -20.14
C LEU A 941 -42.98 -18.61 -19.38
N SER A 942 -41.80 -18.09 -19.76
CA SER A 942 -41.20 -16.90 -19.16
C SER A 942 -41.98 -15.61 -19.48
N ASP A 943 -42.77 -15.62 -20.55
CA ASP A 943 -43.68 -14.54 -20.95
C ASP A 943 -45.07 -14.61 -20.26
N LEU A 944 -45.34 -15.67 -19.48
CA LEU A 944 -46.56 -15.82 -18.69
C LEU A 944 -46.31 -15.41 -17.23
N ASP A 945 -46.63 -14.15 -16.90
CA ASP A 945 -46.68 -13.67 -15.51
C ASP A 945 -47.72 -14.49 -14.71
N ILE A 946 -47.26 -15.36 -13.79
CA ILE A 946 -48.04 -15.94 -12.69
C ILE A 946 -47.58 -15.33 -11.37
#